data_AF-A0A1Z8JHJ6-F1
#
_entry.id   AF-A0A1Z8JHJ6-F1
#
_cell.length_a   1.000
_cell.length_b   1.000
_cell.length_c   1.000
_cell.angle_alpha   90.00
_cell.angle_beta   90.00
_cell.angle_gamma   90.00
#
_symmetry.space_group_name_H-M   'P 1'
#
loop_
_entity.id
_entity.type
_entity.pdbx_description
1 polymer ?
#
loop_
_entity_poly.entity_id
_entity_poly.type
_entity_poly.pdbx_seq_one_letter_code
_entity_poly.pdbx_strand_id
1 'polypeptide(L)'
;MTEFQSMGIKPYNIWVYRDGKWSEIQTDELLPGDVVSVVRTPHEDLSIPCDMILLQGSCIVNEAMLSGESTPLLKESIESRENDSKFQPDGQDKNSLLHGGTSCLQVTAPEKPIIPLAPDNGTLAVVSKTGFETTQGSLVRVMIFSSERMSVANKEAFFFILFLLVFAIVAARYVWIEGTKMGRKQSKLILDCIIVLTSVVPPELPMELTMAVNQSLSALAKHYIFCTEPFRIPVAGRIDVCCFDKTGTLTAEDLFFEGLAGFGSKERNVLLKCESPDVPEITIDLLGSVHALVRLDDGEVVGDPMEKETVKVSGWKLDDSKKNVMIHTKSNKKIEILKRFQFSSALKRSSVISKIGDKILVGTKGAPETIADRLSNVPADYESTFKHYTRNGSRLGNLERKDVEKDLTFAGFIVFHCPMKDDAVETIQMLNHSSHRCVMITGDNPLTACHVASKVGIITKDVLILDKPEKNHSGDNSLEWRNVDETRVIPVNKDITFDMKFLKENDLCITGYALNELMNHPQISTLIRYSWVYSRVSPSQKEFILNTYKNLGYNTLMCGDGTNDVGALKASNVGIALLNGTEESLKQMQENKKIENFKRLYQKQCDLMAKWNQPPPKIPVQIAHLYPPGPLNPHYLKALEQHGTEITDEVKKLVEEANKDAVLPVQNENAQNALAGNLLSQLQESQQEDEAPVLKLGDASVAAPFTSKLASVTTVVNVIRQGRCALVSTIQMYKILALNCLISAYSLSVLYLAGIKFGDAQATVSGILLSVCFMSISRGKAIEKLSKERPQPGIFNIYIMGSILGQFAIHLAALIYITKEIYILEPREPQVDLDKTFEPSLLNTAMFLLQLSQQISTFTVNYIGRPFRESIHENKGMYYGILSVAALCIAGSTEFMPELNEAMQFVPMEALFKIKLTVTMLLDFFLAWAIELILKHFFMDFKAADIADREYDNDVDNHGVYIDTYDPTIEDSYSKEIEVDGRACNLEILDTAGVAQFTAMRELYIKNGQGFILVYSVADKKSLEELLTIREQITRIKGTSNVPMVLVGNKCDLTEERELEPEDGIEVSKQWNKVPFYETSAMYRMNVDDAFVDVVRQIIRKEVMQQQNSEQEEQNEKITDFQQPLQTQRSQQLLTKDRSFTPQAPQNNNPTQPKPQTEAIPKSQQAPQKSATTDSGSDGCCIIS
;
A
#
# COMPACT_ATOMS: atom_id res chain seq x y z
N MET A 1 5.11 -20.07 -8.77
CA MET A 1 5.10 -21.54 -9.00
C MET A 1 6.50 -22.14 -9.01
N THR A 2 7.37 -21.87 -9.98
CA THR A 2 8.78 -22.32 -9.92
C THR A 2 9.51 -21.76 -8.70
N GLU A 3 9.26 -20.49 -8.34
CA GLU A 3 9.74 -19.84 -7.09
C GLU A 3 9.09 -20.42 -5.80
N PHE A 4 8.10 -21.32 -5.91
CA PHE A 4 7.55 -22.08 -4.77
C PHE A 4 8.10 -23.51 -4.71
N GLN A 5 8.64 -24.04 -5.82
CA GLN A 5 9.30 -25.35 -5.84
C GLN A 5 10.67 -25.34 -5.15
N SER A 6 11.22 -24.16 -4.85
CA SER A 6 12.43 -23.99 -4.02
C SER A 6 12.23 -24.26 -2.52
N MET A 7 10.98 -24.43 -2.04
CA MET A 7 10.72 -24.89 -0.67
C MET A 7 11.02 -26.39 -0.47
N GLY A 8 11.39 -27.12 -1.54
CA GLY A 8 11.82 -28.51 -1.44
C GLY A 8 13.24 -28.61 -0.88
N ILE A 9 13.38 -29.09 0.35
CA ILE A 9 14.66 -29.40 1.00
C ILE A 9 15.40 -30.46 0.15
N LYS A 10 16.68 -30.21 -0.16
CA LYS A 10 17.51 -31.19 -0.88
C LYS A 10 17.90 -32.33 0.09
N PRO A 11 17.76 -33.61 -0.31
CA PRO A 11 18.27 -34.71 0.50
C PRO A 11 19.77 -34.57 0.76
N TYR A 12 20.17 -34.81 2.00
CA TYR A 12 21.56 -34.80 2.44
C TYR A 12 21.84 -36.00 3.36
N ASN A 13 23.11 -36.29 3.60
CA ASN A 13 23.53 -37.39 4.47
C ASN A 13 23.37 -37.03 5.95
N ILE A 14 22.86 -37.96 6.76
CA ILE A 14 22.75 -37.82 8.21
C ILE A 14 23.19 -39.11 8.92
N TRP A 15 23.81 -38.98 10.10
CA TRP A 15 24.19 -40.13 10.92
C TRP A 15 22.98 -40.69 11.67
N VAL A 16 22.74 -41.98 11.50
CA VAL A 16 21.62 -42.71 12.11
C VAL A 16 22.15 -43.97 12.79
N TYR A 17 21.58 -44.29 13.95
CA TYR A 17 21.98 -45.42 14.78
C TYR A 17 21.02 -46.60 14.58
N ARG A 18 21.42 -47.55 13.72
CA ARG A 18 20.70 -48.80 13.41
C ARG A 18 21.58 -50.01 13.75
N ASP A 19 20.97 -51.12 14.16
CA ASP A 19 21.65 -52.38 14.53
C ASP A 19 22.84 -52.22 15.51
N GLY A 20 22.77 -51.24 16.41
CA GLY A 20 23.82 -50.95 17.40
C GLY A 20 25.05 -50.25 16.84
N LYS A 21 24.98 -49.64 15.65
CA LYS A 21 26.08 -48.93 14.98
C LYS A 21 25.62 -47.62 14.36
N TRP A 22 26.53 -46.66 14.28
CA TRP A 22 26.34 -45.45 13.50
C TRP A 22 26.57 -45.74 12.01
N SER A 23 25.60 -45.36 11.18
CA SER A 23 25.64 -45.43 9.72
C SER A 23 25.15 -44.12 9.13
N GLU A 24 25.85 -43.62 8.12
CA GLU A 24 25.45 -42.45 7.34
C GLU A 24 24.43 -42.90 6.27
N ILE A 25 23.21 -42.34 6.30
CA ILE A 25 22.15 -42.62 5.31
C ILE A 25 21.62 -41.31 4.73
N GLN A 26 20.88 -41.40 3.63
CA GLN A 26 20.21 -40.24 3.06
C GLN A 26 18.93 -39.89 3.84
N THR A 27 18.63 -38.60 3.85
CA THR A 27 17.52 -37.99 4.58
C THR A 27 16.13 -38.56 4.23
N ASP A 28 15.93 -38.98 2.99
CA ASP A 28 14.68 -39.57 2.50
C ASP A 28 14.47 -41.02 2.94
N GLU A 29 15.49 -41.69 3.48
CA GLU A 29 15.44 -43.04 4.06
C GLU A 29 15.14 -43.06 5.58
N LEU A 30 14.86 -41.89 6.19
CA LEU A 30 14.49 -41.76 7.60
C LEU A 30 13.07 -42.29 7.87
N LEU A 31 12.91 -43.03 8.96
CA LEU A 31 11.64 -43.60 9.41
C LEU A 31 11.35 -43.24 10.88
N PRO A 32 10.07 -43.15 11.29
CA PRO A 32 9.70 -42.98 12.69
C PRO A 32 10.34 -44.05 13.60
N GLY A 33 11.00 -43.60 14.67
CA GLY A 33 11.75 -44.46 15.60
C GLY A 33 13.25 -44.55 15.34
N ASP A 34 13.76 -44.06 14.21
CA ASP A 34 15.22 -43.94 14.00
C ASP A 34 15.85 -42.95 14.99
N VAL A 35 17.00 -43.31 15.55
CA VAL A 35 17.82 -42.40 16.37
C VAL A 35 18.89 -41.76 15.50
N VAL A 36 18.95 -40.43 15.51
CA VAL A 36 19.77 -39.63 14.60
C VAL A 36 20.69 -38.66 15.36
N SER A 37 21.80 -38.28 14.74
CA SER A 37 22.64 -37.17 15.18
C SER A 37 22.20 -35.87 14.49
N VAL A 38 21.78 -34.87 15.26
CA VAL A 38 21.46 -33.54 14.76
C VAL A 38 22.69 -32.64 14.94
N VAL A 39 23.13 -32.01 13.86
CA VAL A 39 24.33 -31.14 13.82
C VAL A 39 23.96 -29.71 13.46
N ARG A 40 24.88 -28.77 13.75
CA ARG A 40 24.77 -27.38 13.25
C ARG A 40 24.60 -27.41 11.73
N THR A 41 23.63 -26.64 11.25
CA THR A 41 23.28 -26.52 9.84
C THR A 41 24.07 -25.36 9.23
N PRO A 42 25.09 -25.59 8.38
CA PRO A 42 26.07 -24.55 8.02
C PRO A 42 25.63 -23.62 6.86
N HIS A 43 24.55 -23.95 6.16
CA HIS A 43 23.97 -23.16 5.07
C HIS A 43 22.45 -23.14 5.19
N GLU A 44 21.81 -22.03 4.79
CA GLU A 44 20.34 -21.88 4.78
C GLU A 44 19.62 -22.92 3.90
N ASP A 45 20.32 -23.47 2.90
CA ASP A 45 19.86 -24.54 2.00
C ASP A 45 19.62 -25.89 2.70
N LEU A 46 20.15 -26.09 3.91
CA LEU A 46 19.90 -27.27 4.73
C LEU A 46 18.96 -26.91 5.90
N SER A 47 18.13 -27.85 6.31
CA SER A 47 17.23 -27.74 7.46
C SER A 47 16.97 -29.12 8.07
N ILE A 48 16.50 -29.15 9.32
CA ILE A 48 16.05 -30.36 10.01
C ILE A 48 14.99 -31.02 9.13
N PRO A 49 15.12 -32.30 8.75
CA PRO A 49 14.38 -32.85 7.63
C PRO A 49 12.98 -33.35 7.97
N CYS A 50 12.71 -33.63 9.23
CA CYS A 50 11.48 -34.24 9.71
C CYS A 50 11.24 -33.91 11.19
N ASP A 51 10.06 -34.22 11.72
CA ASP A 51 9.75 -33.91 13.12
C ASP A 51 10.47 -34.92 14.03
N MET A 52 11.29 -34.45 14.98
CA MET A 52 12.12 -35.26 15.87
C MET A 52 11.93 -34.88 17.35
N ILE A 53 12.36 -35.74 18.27
CA ILE A 53 12.35 -35.49 19.72
C ILE A 53 13.78 -35.55 20.25
N LEU A 54 14.23 -34.52 20.96
CA LEU A 54 15.58 -34.41 21.52
C LEU A 54 15.75 -35.32 22.73
N LEU A 55 16.61 -36.35 22.59
CA LEU A 55 16.90 -37.32 23.64
C LEU A 55 17.99 -36.81 24.58
N GLN A 56 19.11 -36.26 24.06
CA GLN A 56 20.22 -35.75 24.88
C GLN A 56 20.98 -34.59 24.21
N GLY A 57 21.51 -33.69 25.06
CA GLY A 57 22.17 -32.44 24.68
C GLY A 57 21.17 -31.28 24.48
N SER A 58 21.57 -30.19 23.83
CA SER A 58 20.69 -29.04 23.57
C SER A 58 20.83 -28.43 22.17
N CYS A 59 19.66 -28.21 21.55
CA CYS A 59 19.39 -27.47 20.31
C CYS A 59 19.38 -25.94 20.45
N ILE A 60 19.85 -25.17 19.48
CA ILE A 60 19.26 -23.86 19.14
C ILE A 60 18.71 -23.96 17.71
N VAL A 61 17.40 -23.79 17.54
CA VAL A 61 16.72 -23.92 16.23
C VAL A 61 16.00 -22.64 15.85
N ASN A 62 16.05 -22.31 14.56
CA ASN A 62 15.26 -21.24 13.97
C ASN A 62 13.97 -21.84 13.38
N GLU A 63 12.83 -21.56 14.01
CA GLU A 63 11.51 -22.06 13.60
C GLU A 63 10.75 -21.08 12.69
N ALA A 64 11.35 -19.97 12.26
CA ALA A 64 10.69 -18.90 11.49
C ALA A 64 9.96 -19.38 10.24
N MET A 65 10.47 -20.41 9.55
CA MET A 65 9.85 -21.03 8.36
C MET A 65 8.53 -21.76 8.64
N LEU A 66 8.14 -21.93 9.92
CA LEU A 66 7.03 -22.81 10.32
C LEU A 66 6.13 -22.17 11.39
N SER A 67 6.70 -21.39 12.31
CA SER A 67 5.95 -20.56 13.24
C SER A 67 5.62 -19.17 12.66
N GLY A 68 6.48 -18.65 11.77
CA GLY A 68 6.52 -17.23 11.39
C GLY A 68 7.29 -16.36 12.40
N GLU A 69 7.72 -16.91 13.54
CA GLU A 69 8.45 -16.17 14.58
C GLU A 69 9.95 -16.20 14.27
N SER A 70 10.54 -15.04 13.97
CA SER A 70 11.96 -14.86 13.61
C SER A 70 12.97 -15.19 14.72
N THR A 71 12.49 -15.56 15.92
CA THR A 71 13.31 -15.76 17.11
C THR A 71 13.71 -17.24 17.23
N PRO A 72 15.02 -17.57 17.25
CA PRO A 72 15.41 -18.95 17.42
C PRO A 72 15.25 -19.39 18.88
N LEU A 73 14.79 -20.63 19.04
CA LEU A 73 14.40 -21.23 20.29
C LEU A 73 15.49 -22.19 20.79
N LEU A 74 15.80 -22.09 22.09
CA LEU A 74 16.59 -23.09 22.80
C LEU A 74 15.72 -24.33 23.03
N LYS A 75 16.21 -25.51 22.60
CA LYS A 75 15.56 -26.81 22.76
C LYS A 75 16.39 -27.67 23.70
N GLU A 76 15.75 -28.27 24.70
CA GLU A 76 16.39 -29.02 25.78
C GLU A 76 15.96 -30.49 25.78
N SER A 77 16.82 -31.37 26.27
CA SER A 77 16.59 -32.82 26.23
C SER A 77 15.51 -33.27 27.21
N ILE A 78 14.77 -34.31 26.82
CA ILE A 78 13.73 -34.92 27.67
C ILE A 78 14.32 -35.72 28.85
N GLU A 79 15.65 -35.93 28.90
CA GLU A 79 16.39 -36.66 29.94
C GLU A 79 16.11 -36.16 31.38
N SER A 80 15.72 -34.89 31.55
CA SER A 80 15.41 -34.32 32.87
C SER A 80 14.01 -34.68 33.40
N ARG A 81 13.19 -35.43 32.66
CA ARG A 81 11.84 -35.84 33.08
C ARG A 81 11.84 -37.14 33.89
N GLU A 82 10.82 -37.29 34.72
CA GLU A 82 10.50 -38.58 35.35
C GLU A 82 9.99 -39.58 34.29
N ASN A 83 10.56 -40.79 34.28
CA ASN A 83 10.29 -41.85 33.30
C ASN A 83 8.80 -42.27 33.20
N ASP A 84 8.01 -42.06 34.25
CA ASP A 84 6.59 -42.44 34.33
C ASP A 84 5.64 -41.30 33.88
N SER A 85 6.18 -40.13 33.52
CA SER A 85 5.39 -38.98 33.10
C SER A 85 4.95 -39.09 31.63
N LYS A 86 3.67 -38.80 31.35
CA LYS A 86 3.12 -38.86 29.99
C LYS A 86 3.70 -37.75 29.11
N PHE A 87 4.19 -38.13 27.93
CA PHE A 87 4.64 -37.19 26.90
C PHE A 87 3.49 -36.26 26.45
N GLN A 88 3.72 -34.95 26.47
CA GLN A 88 2.77 -33.90 26.13
C GLN A 88 3.38 -32.97 25.05
N PRO A 89 3.23 -33.31 23.75
CA PRO A 89 3.87 -32.58 22.66
C PRO A 89 3.44 -31.11 22.55
N ASP A 90 2.15 -30.82 22.82
CA ASP A 90 1.60 -29.46 22.81
C ASP A 90 1.68 -28.77 24.19
N GLY A 91 2.30 -29.43 25.18
CA GLY A 91 2.38 -28.99 26.57
C GLY A 91 3.82 -28.71 27.00
N GLN A 92 4.24 -29.34 28.10
CA GLN A 92 5.58 -29.15 28.67
C GLN A 92 6.71 -29.63 27.76
N ASP A 93 6.46 -30.61 26.88
CA ASP A 93 7.51 -31.27 26.10
C ASP A 93 7.74 -30.64 24.72
N LYS A 94 7.02 -29.55 24.40
CA LYS A 94 7.21 -28.75 23.17
C LYS A 94 8.66 -28.26 23.01
N ASN A 95 9.35 -28.02 24.13
CA ASN A 95 10.76 -27.59 24.13
C ASN A 95 11.75 -28.71 23.79
N SER A 96 11.31 -29.98 23.78
CA SER A 96 12.12 -31.11 23.31
C SER A 96 11.76 -31.55 21.90
N LEU A 97 10.74 -30.96 21.25
CA LEU A 97 10.39 -31.26 19.86
C LEU A 97 11.20 -30.38 18.89
N LEU A 98 11.73 -31.00 17.83
CA LEU A 98 12.31 -30.35 16.67
C LEU A 98 11.36 -30.53 15.49
N HIS A 99 11.09 -29.46 14.73
CA HIS A 99 10.17 -29.51 13.60
C HIS A 99 10.91 -29.63 12.26
N GLY A 100 10.34 -30.40 11.31
CA GLY A 100 10.86 -30.45 9.94
C GLY A 100 10.80 -29.07 9.27
N GLY A 101 11.82 -28.72 8.48
CA GLY A 101 11.96 -27.41 7.82
C GLY A 101 12.58 -26.30 8.69
N THR A 102 13.00 -26.59 9.91
CA THR A 102 13.65 -25.61 10.82
C THR A 102 15.17 -25.70 10.76
N SER A 103 15.90 -24.59 10.91
CA SER A 103 17.37 -24.59 10.77
C SER A 103 18.06 -24.70 12.13
N CYS A 104 19.01 -25.63 12.30
CA CYS A 104 19.74 -25.79 13.57
C CYS A 104 20.97 -24.88 13.62
N LEU A 105 20.90 -23.77 14.36
CA LEU A 105 21.94 -22.75 14.41
C LEU A 105 23.16 -23.18 15.25
N GLN A 106 22.91 -23.88 16.36
CA GLN A 106 23.95 -24.34 17.28
C GLN A 106 23.51 -25.64 17.95
N VAL A 107 24.49 -26.49 18.25
CA VAL A 107 24.30 -27.78 18.92
C VAL A 107 25.28 -27.91 20.07
N THR A 108 24.81 -28.42 21.22
CA THR A 108 25.66 -28.73 22.37
C THR A 108 25.65 -30.24 22.62
N ALA A 109 26.81 -30.88 22.45
CA ALA A 109 26.99 -32.32 22.62
C ALA A 109 26.63 -32.79 24.04
N PRO A 110 26.12 -34.03 24.21
CA PRO A 110 25.73 -34.56 25.52
C PRO A 110 26.93 -34.86 26.42
N GLU A 111 26.90 -34.38 27.68
CA GLU A 111 27.97 -34.62 28.66
C GLU A 111 28.09 -36.09 29.10
N LYS A 112 26.99 -36.85 29.04
CA LYS A 112 26.89 -38.27 29.44
C LYS A 112 26.06 -39.05 28.44
N PRO A 113 26.63 -39.53 27.33
CA PRO A 113 25.86 -40.14 26.25
C PRO A 113 25.39 -41.57 26.61
N ILE A 114 24.11 -41.87 26.38
CA ILE A 114 23.45 -43.17 26.64
C ILE A 114 23.89 -44.24 25.62
N ILE A 115 24.11 -43.82 24.38
CA ILE A 115 24.69 -44.62 23.29
C ILE A 115 26.09 -44.07 22.95
N PRO A 116 26.96 -44.79 22.22
CA PRO A 116 28.25 -44.25 21.81
C PRO A 116 28.08 -42.89 21.11
N LEU A 117 28.89 -41.90 21.48
CA LEU A 117 28.79 -40.55 20.92
C LEU A 117 28.89 -40.60 19.38
N ALA A 118 28.05 -39.83 18.71
CA ALA A 118 28.04 -39.79 17.25
C ALA A 118 29.38 -39.26 16.69
N PRO A 119 29.83 -39.72 15.51
CA PRO A 119 31.14 -39.33 14.94
C PRO A 119 31.31 -37.82 14.69
N ASP A 120 30.20 -37.09 14.64
CA ASP A 120 30.08 -35.66 14.35
C ASP A 120 29.89 -34.79 15.61
N ASN A 121 29.86 -35.40 16.81
CA ASN A 121 29.54 -34.74 18.09
C ASN A 121 28.17 -34.01 18.12
N GLY A 122 27.19 -34.46 17.33
CA GLY A 122 25.84 -33.88 17.33
C GLY A 122 25.00 -34.23 18.57
N THR A 123 23.81 -33.62 18.65
CA THR A 123 22.79 -33.94 19.66
C THR A 123 22.01 -35.19 19.25
N LEU A 124 21.63 -36.00 20.23
CA LEU A 124 20.87 -37.22 19.98
C LEU A 124 19.37 -36.89 19.91
N ALA A 125 18.72 -37.26 18.81
CA ALA A 125 17.28 -37.13 18.63
C ALA A 125 16.66 -38.43 18.08
N VAL A 126 15.34 -38.59 18.25
CA VAL A 126 14.57 -39.69 17.65
C VAL A 126 13.51 -39.15 16.70
N VAL A 127 13.37 -39.77 15.52
CA VAL A 127 12.39 -39.36 14.50
C VAL A 127 10.97 -39.70 14.98
N SER A 128 10.07 -38.72 14.93
CA SER A 128 8.65 -38.87 15.31
C SER A 128 7.73 -39.02 14.10
N LYS A 129 7.86 -38.15 13.09
CA LYS A 129 7.02 -38.15 11.88
C LYS A 129 7.86 -37.80 10.65
N THR A 130 7.48 -38.32 9.48
CA THR A 130 8.19 -38.08 8.21
C THR A 130 7.22 -37.71 7.08
N GLY A 131 7.74 -37.12 6.00
CA GLY A 131 6.96 -36.72 4.83
C GLY A 131 5.80 -35.75 5.11
N PHE A 132 4.67 -35.93 4.44
CA PHE A 132 3.46 -35.09 4.55
C PHE A 132 2.72 -35.17 5.91
N GLU A 133 3.19 -36.00 6.85
CA GLU A 133 2.65 -36.11 8.21
C GLU A 133 3.40 -35.25 9.23
N THR A 134 4.59 -34.74 8.86
CA THR A 134 5.29 -33.69 9.60
C THR A 134 4.44 -32.42 9.69
N THR A 135 4.78 -31.57 10.66
CA THR A 135 4.16 -30.24 10.80
C THR A 135 4.24 -29.42 9.51
N GLN A 136 5.43 -29.26 8.92
CA GLN A 136 5.62 -28.59 7.62
C GLN A 136 4.88 -29.29 6.48
N GLY A 137 5.03 -30.61 6.37
CA GLY A 137 4.43 -31.40 5.29
C GLY A 137 2.91 -31.35 5.30
N SER A 138 2.27 -31.33 6.48
CA SER A 138 0.82 -31.22 6.59
C SER A 138 0.32 -29.85 6.12
N LEU A 139 1.05 -28.75 6.42
CA LEU A 139 0.76 -27.41 5.90
C LEU A 139 0.83 -27.39 4.36
N VAL A 140 1.94 -27.90 3.79
CA VAL A 140 2.13 -28.00 2.33
C VAL A 140 1.02 -28.84 1.67
N ARG A 141 0.59 -29.94 2.31
CA ARG A 141 -0.52 -30.77 1.82
C ARG A 141 -1.84 -30.00 1.80
N VAL A 142 -2.21 -29.32 2.90
CA VAL A 142 -3.44 -28.51 2.96
C VAL A 142 -3.41 -27.40 1.91
N MET A 143 -2.25 -26.75 1.75
CA MET A 143 -2.02 -25.70 0.78
C MET A 143 -2.27 -26.17 -0.67
N ILE A 144 -1.65 -27.28 -1.08
CA ILE A 144 -1.80 -27.85 -2.42
C ILE A 144 -3.23 -28.37 -2.65
N PHE A 145 -3.78 -29.14 -1.72
CA PHE A 145 -5.02 -29.92 -1.95
C PHE A 145 -6.32 -29.20 -1.57
N SER A 146 -6.32 -28.18 -0.69
CA SER A 146 -7.54 -27.37 -0.44
C SER A 146 -7.73 -26.22 -1.43
N SER A 147 -6.99 -26.22 -2.55
CA SER A 147 -7.30 -25.35 -3.68
C SER A 147 -8.56 -25.84 -4.39
N GLU A 148 -9.74 -25.50 -3.85
CA GLU A 148 -10.90 -25.35 -4.72
C GLU A 148 -10.50 -24.35 -5.80
N ARG A 149 -10.35 -24.84 -7.04
CA ARG A 149 -10.22 -23.95 -8.18
C ARG A 149 -11.48 -23.11 -8.19
N MET A 150 -11.35 -21.84 -7.82
CA MET A 150 -12.38 -20.85 -8.08
C MET A 150 -12.53 -20.73 -9.59
N SER A 151 -13.32 -21.64 -10.15
CA SER A 151 -14.08 -21.40 -11.36
C SER A 151 -14.98 -20.22 -11.01
N VAL A 152 -14.46 -19.01 -11.22
CA VAL A 152 -15.28 -17.81 -11.37
C VAL A 152 -16.35 -18.23 -12.34
N ALA A 153 -17.57 -18.38 -11.82
CA ALA A 153 -18.59 -19.11 -12.53
C ALA A 153 -18.93 -18.28 -13.78
N ASN A 154 -18.39 -18.70 -14.93
CA ASN A 154 -18.58 -18.08 -16.24
C ASN A 154 -20.06 -18.13 -16.71
N LYS A 155 -21.01 -18.28 -15.80
CA LYS A 155 -22.45 -18.11 -15.98
C LYS A 155 -22.75 -16.78 -16.66
N GLU A 156 -22.16 -15.67 -16.21
CA GLU A 156 -22.34 -14.37 -16.89
C GLU A 156 -21.88 -14.41 -18.35
N ALA A 157 -20.65 -14.85 -18.63
CA ALA A 157 -20.14 -14.97 -19.99
C ALA A 157 -20.94 -15.97 -20.85
N PHE A 158 -21.39 -17.08 -20.26
CA PHE A 158 -22.20 -18.10 -20.93
C PHE A 158 -23.61 -17.59 -21.27
N PHE A 159 -24.29 -16.93 -20.33
CA PHE A 159 -25.58 -16.28 -20.57
C PHE A 159 -25.44 -15.14 -21.59
N PHE A 160 -24.32 -14.41 -21.59
CA PHE A 160 -24.03 -13.37 -22.56
C PHE A 160 -23.84 -13.92 -23.98
N ILE A 161 -23.06 -14.99 -24.14
CA ILE A 161 -22.93 -15.69 -25.43
C ILE A 161 -24.28 -16.26 -25.88
N LEU A 162 -25.05 -16.86 -24.96
CA LEU A 162 -26.40 -17.38 -25.25
C LEU A 162 -27.36 -16.27 -25.72
N PHE A 163 -27.30 -15.09 -25.08
CA PHE A 163 -28.08 -13.91 -25.47
C PHE A 163 -27.76 -13.45 -26.90
N LEU A 164 -26.48 -13.31 -27.26
CA LEU A 164 -26.07 -12.94 -28.62
C LEU A 164 -26.48 -14.01 -29.66
N LEU A 165 -26.36 -15.29 -29.29
CA LEU A 165 -26.74 -16.43 -30.14
C LEU A 165 -28.25 -16.48 -30.46
N VAL A 166 -29.13 -15.96 -29.59
CA VAL A 166 -30.57 -15.82 -29.90
C VAL A 166 -30.79 -14.86 -31.08
N PHE A 167 -30.13 -13.69 -31.07
CA PHE A 167 -30.24 -12.74 -32.19
C PHE A 167 -29.61 -13.30 -33.48
N ALA A 168 -28.49 -14.02 -33.36
CA ALA A 168 -27.85 -14.71 -34.47
C ALA A 168 -28.80 -15.72 -35.15
N ILE A 169 -29.53 -16.53 -34.37
CA ILE A 169 -30.53 -17.46 -34.88
C ILE A 169 -31.69 -16.73 -35.57
N VAL A 170 -32.13 -15.59 -35.04
CA VAL A 170 -33.18 -14.77 -35.68
C VAL A 170 -32.71 -14.23 -37.04
N ALA A 171 -31.48 -13.70 -37.11
CA ALA A 171 -30.88 -13.22 -38.37
C ALA A 171 -30.67 -14.35 -39.38
N ALA A 172 -30.09 -15.49 -38.97
CA ALA A 172 -29.93 -16.67 -39.82
C ALA A 172 -31.27 -17.22 -40.33
N ARG A 173 -32.31 -17.25 -39.48
CA ARG A 173 -33.67 -17.64 -39.88
C ARG A 173 -34.27 -16.67 -40.90
N TYR A 174 -34.02 -15.37 -40.78
CA TYR A 174 -34.45 -14.37 -41.76
C TYR A 174 -33.75 -14.57 -43.12
N VAL A 175 -32.43 -14.74 -43.13
CA VAL A 175 -31.64 -15.08 -44.34
C VAL A 175 -32.14 -16.36 -44.99
N TRP A 176 -32.43 -17.40 -44.20
CA TRP A 176 -32.97 -18.67 -44.70
C TRP A 176 -34.34 -18.50 -45.38
N ILE A 177 -35.28 -17.79 -44.74
CA ILE A 177 -36.64 -17.60 -45.25
C ILE A 177 -36.63 -16.75 -46.52
N GLU A 178 -35.99 -15.57 -46.50
CA GLU A 178 -35.93 -14.70 -47.69
C GLU A 178 -35.10 -15.34 -48.81
N GLY A 179 -33.97 -15.96 -48.47
CA GLY A 179 -33.16 -16.67 -49.44
C GLY A 179 -33.88 -17.85 -50.12
N THR A 180 -34.76 -18.54 -49.39
CA THR A 180 -35.62 -19.60 -49.96
C THR A 180 -36.72 -19.01 -50.86
N LYS A 181 -37.36 -17.89 -50.47
CA LYS A 181 -38.32 -17.17 -51.32
C LYS A 181 -37.69 -16.70 -52.63
N MET A 182 -36.41 -16.31 -52.61
CA MET A 182 -35.62 -15.92 -53.78
C MET A 182 -35.11 -17.11 -54.62
N GLY A 183 -35.40 -18.36 -54.25
CA GLY A 183 -34.99 -19.54 -55.01
C GLY A 183 -33.48 -19.86 -54.95
N ARG A 184 -32.75 -19.38 -53.94
CA ARG A 184 -31.31 -19.65 -53.79
C ARG A 184 -31.04 -21.14 -53.49
N LYS A 185 -29.89 -21.64 -53.95
CA LYS A 185 -29.43 -23.01 -53.66
C LYS A 185 -29.24 -23.21 -52.15
N GLN A 186 -29.85 -24.26 -51.60
CA GLN A 186 -29.81 -24.58 -50.16
C GLN A 186 -28.38 -24.68 -49.60
N SER A 187 -27.42 -25.23 -50.35
CA SER A 187 -26.02 -25.33 -49.91
C SER A 187 -25.37 -23.97 -49.63
N LYS A 188 -25.69 -22.94 -50.43
CA LYS A 188 -25.22 -21.57 -50.19
C LYS A 188 -25.94 -20.93 -49.01
N LEU A 189 -27.25 -21.13 -48.87
CA LEU A 189 -28.02 -20.62 -47.72
C LEU A 189 -27.54 -21.22 -46.38
N ILE A 190 -27.14 -22.50 -46.35
CA ILE A 190 -26.53 -23.12 -45.18
C ILE A 190 -25.21 -22.41 -44.85
N LEU A 191 -24.35 -22.14 -45.85
CA LEU A 191 -23.10 -21.43 -45.65
C LEU A 191 -23.33 -20.00 -45.13
N ASP A 192 -24.27 -19.25 -45.72
CA ASP A 192 -24.65 -17.90 -45.28
C ASP A 192 -25.12 -17.91 -43.81
N CYS A 193 -25.93 -18.90 -43.43
CA CYS A 193 -26.39 -19.07 -42.04
C CYS A 193 -25.23 -19.43 -41.09
N ILE A 194 -24.30 -20.29 -41.50
CA ILE A 194 -23.10 -20.61 -40.71
C ILE A 194 -22.26 -19.35 -40.50
N ILE A 195 -22.03 -18.55 -41.54
CA ILE A 195 -21.22 -17.33 -41.44
C ILE A 195 -21.85 -16.34 -40.45
N VAL A 196 -23.17 -16.10 -40.54
CA VAL A 196 -23.91 -15.24 -39.59
C VAL A 196 -23.78 -15.75 -38.14
N LEU A 197 -23.86 -17.07 -37.93
CA LEU A 197 -23.69 -17.67 -36.60
C LEU A 197 -22.23 -17.54 -36.09
N THR A 198 -21.23 -17.69 -36.96
CA THR A 198 -19.82 -17.56 -36.57
C THR A 198 -19.39 -16.10 -36.35
N SER A 199 -19.97 -15.13 -37.07
CA SER A 199 -19.63 -13.70 -36.93
C SER A 199 -20.04 -13.07 -35.59
N VAL A 200 -20.77 -13.82 -34.77
CA VAL A 200 -21.30 -13.37 -33.46
C VAL A 200 -20.26 -13.49 -32.34
N VAL A 201 -19.21 -14.28 -32.54
CA VAL A 201 -18.07 -14.37 -31.61
C VAL A 201 -16.84 -13.82 -32.34
N PRO A 202 -16.37 -12.61 -32.02
CA PRO A 202 -15.21 -12.03 -32.69
C PRO A 202 -13.93 -12.82 -32.31
N PRO A 203 -13.06 -13.15 -33.28
CA PRO A 203 -11.83 -13.90 -33.01
C PRO A 203 -10.83 -13.13 -32.13
N GLU A 204 -10.99 -11.81 -31.99
CA GLU A 204 -10.14 -10.94 -31.17
C GLU A 204 -10.37 -11.12 -29.66
N LEU A 205 -11.54 -11.59 -29.22
CA LEU A 205 -11.96 -11.62 -27.81
C LEU A 205 -10.96 -12.35 -26.87
N PRO A 206 -10.39 -13.53 -27.21
CA PRO A 206 -9.41 -14.19 -26.33
C PRO A 206 -8.09 -13.41 -26.23
N MET A 207 -7.70 -12.73 -27.31
CA MET A 207 -6.47 -11.92 -27.36
C MET A 207 -6.63 -10.65 -26.51
N GLU A 208 -7.78 -9.97 -26.61
CA GLU A 208 -8.08 -8.76 -25.85
C GLU A 208 -8.13 -9.03 -24.34
N LEU A 209 -8.82 -10.11 -23.93
CA LEU A 209 -8.87 -10.54 -22.52
C LEU A 209 -7.46 -10.83 -21.97
N THR A 210 -6.63 -11.53 -22.75
CA THR A 210 -5.24 -11.84 -22.37
C THR A 210 -4.40 -10.57 -22.24
N MET A 211 -4.57 -9.59 -23.14
CA MET A 211 -3.84 -8.33 -23.10
C MET A 211 -4.26 -7.45 -21.92
N ALA A 212 -5.56 -7.38 -21.61
CA ALA A 212 -6.08 -6.63 -20.46
C ALA A 212 -5.59 -7.21 -19.11
N VAL A 213 -5.51 -8.54 -19.01
CA VAL A 213 -4.91 -9.22 -17.86
C VAL A 213 -3.41 -8.90 -17.76
N ASN A 214 -2.65 -9.07 -18.84
CA ASN A 214 -1.20 -8.80 -18.84
C ASN A 214 -0.85 -7.33 -18.54
N GLN A 215 -1.64 -6.39 -19.05
CA GLN A 215 -1.50 -4.97 -18.74
C GLN A 215 -1.79 -4.68 -17.26
N SER A 216 -2.81 -5.32 -16.67
CA SER A 216 -3.13 -5.17 -15.24
C SER A 216 -2.07 -5.79 -14.33
N LEU A 217 -1.54 -6.96 -14.69
CA LEU A 217 -0.39 -7.58 -14.01
C LEU A 217 0.85 -6.68 -14.09
N SER A 218 1.10 -6.07 -15.25
CA SER A 218 2.24 -5.16 -15.46
C SER A 218 2.09 -3.83 -14.73
N ALA A 219 0.85 -3.38 -14.46
CA ALA A 219 0.58 -2.22 -13.60
C ALA A 219 0.86 -2.56 -12.14
N LEU A 220 0.33 -3.67 -11.61
CA LEU A 220 0.56 -4.12 -10.24
C LEU A 220 2.04 -4.42 -9.95
N ALA A 221 2.75 -5.04 -10.89
CA ALA A 221 4.17 -5.36 -10.75
C ALA A 221 5.07 -4.14 -10.56
N LYS A 222 4.66 -2.94 -11.02
CA LYS A 222 5.39 -1.69 -10.76
C LYS A 222 5.35 -1.25 -9.30
N HIS A 223 4.30 -1.63 -8.58
CA HIS A 223 4.16 -1.44 -7.14
C HIS A 223 4.71 -2.64 -6.35
N TYR A 224 5.51 -3.51 -7.00
CA TYR A 224 6.06 -4.75 -6.43
C TYR A 224 4.99 -5.75 -5.95
N ILE A 225 3.77 -5.66 -6.50
CA ILE A 225 2.65 -6.56 -6.22
C ILE A 225 2.59 -7.65 -7.30
N PHE A 226 2.78 -8.89 -6.89
CA PHE A 226 2.72 -10.07 -7.74
C PHE A 226 1.36 -10.76 -7.57
N CYS A 227 0.78 -11.27 -8.66
CA CYS A 227 -0.49 -11.97 -8.64
C CYS A 227 -0.36 -13.35 -9.29
N THR A 228 -0.80 -14.39 -8.58
CA THR A 228 -0.77 -15.78 -9.05
C THR A 228 -2.08 -16.21 -9.73
N GLU A 229 -3.19 -15.54 -9.39
CA GLU A 229 -4.54 -15.82 -9.90
C GLU A 229 -5.16 -14.56 -10.58
N PRO A 230 -4.78 -14.24 -11.84
CA PRO A 230 -5.11 -12.94 -12.44
C PRO A 230 -6.61 -12.67 -12.63
N PHE A 231 -7.43 -13.72 -12.65
CA PHE A 231 -8.89 -13.62 -12.70
C PHE A 231 -9.52 -13.00 -11.44
N ARG A 232 -8.77 -12.89 -10.33
CA ARG A 232 -9.21 -12.17 -9.13
C ARG A 232 -9.06 -10.64 -9.23
N ILE A 233 -8.30 -10.12 -10.21
CA ILE A 233 -8.10 -8.67 -10.35
C ILE A 233 -9.45 -7.93 -10.53
N PRO A 234 -10.38 -8.33 -11.42
CA PRO A 234 -11.69 -7.66 -11.52
C PRO A 234 -12.57 -7.85 -10.27
N VAL A 235 -12.36 -8.91 -9.49
CA VAL A 235 -13.08 -9.16 -8.22
C VAL A 235 -12.66 -8.16 -7.15
N ALA A 236 -11.38 -7.74 -7.13
CA ALA A 236 -10.91 -6.66 -6.25
C ALA A 236 -11.61 -5.31 -6.49
N GLY A 237 -12.22 -5.11 -7.67
CA GLY A 237 -13.05 -3.94 -7.95
C GLY A 237 -14.43 -3.93 -7.27
N ARG A 238 -14.83 -5.04 -6.62
CA ARG A 238 -16.16 -5.27 -6.02
C ARG A 238 -16.13 -5.52 -4.51
N ILE A 239 -15.01 -5.27 -3.84
CA ILE A 239 -14.86 -5.57 -2.40
C ILE A 239 -15.83 -4.73 -1.56
N ASP A 240 -16.43 -5.38 -0.57
CA ASP A 240 -17.37 -4.77 0.38
C ASP A 240 -16.73 -4.59 1.74
N VAL A 241 -16.03 -5.64 2.21
CA VAL A 241 -15.41 -5.74 3.53
C VAL A 241 -13.92 -6.02 3.37
N CYS A 242 -13.09 -5.16 3.96
CA CYS A 242 -11.64 -5.29 4.00
C CYS A 242 -11.21 -5.71 5.40
N CYS A 243 -10.82 -6.97 5.57
CA CYS A 243 -10.30 -7.52 6.81
C CYS A 243 -8.77 -7.37 6.87
N PHE A 244 -8.26 -6.97 8.03
CA PHE A 244 -6.83 -6.79 8.30
C PHE A 244 -6.42 -7.54 9.57
N ASP A 245 -5.28 -8.24 9.57
CA ASP A 245 -4.56 -8.48 10.83
C ASP A 245 -3.93 -7.17 11.34
N LYS A 246 -3.52 -7.16 12.61
CA LYS A 246 -2.94 -6.01 13.30
C LYS A 246 -1.42 -6.09 13.40
N THR A 247 -0.83 -7.23 13.77
CA THR A 247 0.62 -7.36 13.98
C THR A 247 1.28 -7.69 12.65
N GLY A 248 2.40 -7.04 12.31
CA GLY A 248 3.06 -7.22 11.01
C GLY A 248 2.33 -6.61 9.82
N THR A 249 0.99 -6.50 9.89
CA THR A 249 0.16 -5.86 8.86
C THR A 249 -0.07 -4.37 9.12
N LEU A 250 -0.81 -3.97 10.17
CA LEU A 250 -1.09 -2.55 10.47
C LEU A 250 -0.03 -1.90 11.37
N THR A 251 0.57 -2.67 12.28
CA THR A 251 1.74 -2.27 13.08
C THR A 251 3.01 -2.87 12.51
N ALA A 252 4.16 -2.39 12.97
CA ALA A 252 5.40 -3.12 12.82
C ALA A 252 5.31 -4.52 13.46
N GLU A 253 6.25 -5.41 13.13
CA GLU A 253 6.48 -6.66 13.87
C GLU A 253 7.27 -6.38 15.16
N ASP A 254 8.22 -5.45 15.10
CA ASP A 254 9.12 -5.13 16.20
C ASP A 254 8.44 -4.36 17.35
N LEU A 255 8.90 -4.67 18.56
CA LEU A 255 8.46 -4.08 19.82
C LEU A 255 9.58 -3.21 20.39
N PHE A 256 9.32 -1.91 20.52
CA PHE A 256 10.29 -0.93 20.97
C PHE A 256 10.15 -0.68 22.47
N PHE A 257 11.28 -0.60 23.18
CA PHE A 257 11.32 -0.21 24.58
C PHE A 257 10.97 1.28 24.73
N GLU A 258 9.92 1.59 25.48
CA GLU A 258 9.43 2.95 25.69
C GLU A 258 9.95 3.55 27.00
N GLY A 259 9.91 2.76 28.08
CA GLY A 259 10.41 3.16 29.40
C GLY A 259 10.04 2.20 30.53
N LEU A 260 10.43 2.58 31.75
CA LEU A 260 10.08 1.89 32.98
C LEU A 260 9.03 2.69 33.77
N ALA A 261 8.13 2.03 34.49
CA ALA A 261 7.09 2.68 35.30
C ALA A 261 6.90 2.01 36.69
N GLY A 262 6.09 2.62 37.56
CA GLY A 262 5.65 2.00 38.82
C GLY A 262 6.50 2.27 40.07
N PHE A 263 7.39 3.28 40.06
CA PHE A 263 8.34 3.56 41.16
C PHE A 263 7.81 4.51 42.26
N GLY A 264 6.50 4.74 42.34
CA GLY A 264 5.89 5.54 43.43
C GLY A 264 6.12 7.05 43.36
N SER A 265 6.51 7.58 42.20
CA SER A 265 6.52 9.04 41.94
C SER A 265 5.11 9.63 42.02
N LYS A 266 5.00 10.92 42.37
CA LYS A 266 3.71 11.61 42.59
C LYS A 266 2.85 11.79 41.33
N GLU A 267 3.41 11.55 40.15
CA GLU A 267 2.75 11.67 38.86
C GLU A 267 2.66 10.29 38.21
N ARG A 268 1.44 9.79 38.01
CA ARG A 268 1.14 8.41 37.61
C ARG A 268 1.55 8.05 36.16
N ASN A 269 1.92 9.03 35.35
CA ASN A 269 2.01 8.92 33.89
C ASN A 269 3.44 9.12 33.34
N VAL A 270 4.46 9.17 34.19
CA VAL A 270 5.85 9.42 33.75
C VAL A 270 6.58 8.11 33.48
N LEU A 271 6.97 7.90 32.22
CA LEU A 271 7.92 6.84 31.82
C LEU A 271 9.35 7.28 32.15
N LEU A 272 10.05 6.46 32.93
CA LEU A 272 11.44 6.69 33.33
C LEU A 272 12.40 5.91 32.44
N LYS A 273 13.48 6.56 31.99
CA LYS A 273 14.59 5.88 31.29
C LYS A 273 15.48 5.16 32.29
N CYS A 274 16.15 4.08 31.85
CA CYS A 274 17.08 3.29 32.67
C CYS A 274 18.23 4.09 33.31
N GLU A 275 18.52 5.29 32.80
CA GLU A 275 19.57 6.19 33.29
C GLU A 275 19.07 7.21 34.34
N SER A 276 17.77 7.24 34.64
CA SER A 276 17.19 8.21 35.58
C SER A 276 17.47 7.83 37.04
N PRO A 277 17.70 8.82 37.94
CA PRO A 277 18.05 8.56 39.34
C PRO A 277 16.90 7.97 40.17
N ASP A 278 15.66 8.06 39.68
CA ASP A 278 14.46 7.53 40.33
C ASP A 278 14.25 6.02 40.09
N VAL A 279 15.04 5.40 39.21
CA VAL A 279 15.01 3.94 38.97
C VAL A 279 15.97 3.24 39.95
N PRO A 280 15.49 2.29 40.78
CA PRO A 280 16.34 1.53 41.70
C PRO A 280 17.41 0.70 40.98
N GLU A 281 18.61 0.62 41.56
CA GLU A 281 19.73 -0.15 40.97
C GLU A 281 19.41 -1.65 40.84
N ILE A 282 18.58 -2.20 41.74
CA ILE A 282 18.12 -3.60 41.68
C ILE A 282 17.26 -3.89 40.43
N THR A 283 16.59 -2.86 39.90
CA THR A 283 15.85 -2.92 38.63
C THR A 283 16.82 -3.08 37.47
N ILE A 284 17.89 -2.28 37.43
CA ILE A 284 18.89 -2.36 36.36
C ILE A 284 19.63 -3.72 36.40
N ASP A 285 19.95 -4.21 37.60
CA ASP A 285 20.53 -5.54 37.79
C ASP A 285 19.55 -6.68 37.39
N LEU A 286 18.22 -6.52 37.59
CA LEU A 286 17.24 -7.53 37.15
C LEU A 286 17.08 -7.57 35.61
N LEU A 287 17.01 -6.41 34.94
CA LEU A 287 16.91 -6.33 33.47
C LEU A 287 18.08 -7.06 32.80
N GLY A 288 19.29 -6.94 33.38
CA GLY A 288 20.49 -7.64 32.91
C GLY A 288 20.55 -9.14 33.27
N SER A 289 19.70 -9.65 34.17
CA SER A 289 19.73 -11.05 34.62
C SER A 289 18.57 -11.91 34.13
N VAL A 290 17.39 -11.34 33.89
CA VAL A 290 16.19 -12.09 33.49
C VAL A 290 16.01 -12.06 31.98
N HIS A 291 16.87 -12.81 31.29
CA HIS A 291 16.78 -12.99 29.83
C HIS A 291 17.10 -14.43 29.40
N ALA A 292 16.52 -14.81 28.26
CA ALA A 292 16.81 -16.04 27.52
C ALA A 292 17.86 -15.85 26.42
N LEU A 293 18.28 -14.60 26.08
CA LEU A 293 19.32 -14.35 25.06
C LEU A 293 20.56 -15.26 25.22
N VAL A 294 21.03 -15.78 24.10
CA VAL A 294 22.23 -16.62 23.97
C VAL A 294 23.17 -15.97 22.95
N ARG A 295 24.48 -16.22 23.09
CA ARG A 295 25.47 -15.81 22.10
C ARG A 295 25.95 -17.03 21.29
N LEU A 296 25.86 -16.93 19.97
CA LEU A 296 26.38 -17.92 19.03
C LEU A 296 27.92 -17.89 19.02
N ASP A 297 28.54 -18.97 18.55
CA ASP A 297 30.00 -19.09 18.42
C ASP A 297 30.59 -18.06 17.43
N ASP A 298 29.79 -17.62 16.47
CA ASP A 298 30.13 -16.59 15.47
C ASP A 298 30.10 -15.16 16.08
N GLY A 299 29.78 -15.03 17.37
CA GLY A 299 29.79 -13.78 18.13
C GLY A 299 28.46 -13.03 18.20
N GLU A 300 27.46 -13.40 17.39
CA GLU A 300 26.14 -12.78 17.37
C GLU A 300 25.33 -13.09 18.65
N VAL A 301 24.59 -12.10 19.17
CA VAL A 301 23.63 -12.27 20.27
C VAL A 301 22.21 -12.43 19.72
N VAL A 302 21.58 -13.53 20.09
CA VAL A 302 20.34 -14.02 19.48
C VAL A 302 19.34 -14.46 20.55
N GLY A 303 18.05 -14.23 20.29
CA GLY A 303 16.94 -14.47 21.20
C GLY A 303 15.80 -13.50 20.90
N ASP A 304 14.92 -13.29 21.88
CA ASP A 304 13.76 -12.39 21.76
C ASP A 304 14.20 -10.91 21.53
N PRO A 305 13.71 -10.23 20.48
CA PRO A 305 13.97 -8.81 20.22
C PRO A 305 13.63 -7.90 21.40
N MET A 306 12.56 -8.19 22.15
CA MET A 306 12.19 -7.43 23.35
C MET A 306 13.29 -7.51 24.40
N GLU A 307 13.87 -8.70 24.60
CA GLU A 307 15.01 -8.90 25.50
C GLU A 307 16.28 -8.24 24.96
N LYS A 308 16.53 -8.35 23.65
CA LYS A 308 17.72 -7.80 22.98
C LYS A 308 17.76 -6.27 23.14
N GLU A 309 16.65 -5.59 22.88
CA GLU A 309 16.52 -4.15 23.13
C GLU A 309 16.55 -3.82 24.63
N THR A 310 15.91 -4.62 25.50
CA THR A 310 15.98 -4.38 26.96
C THR A 310 17.41 -4.45 27.50
N VAL A 311 18.19 -5.46 27.12
CA VAL A 311 19.58 -5.67 27.54
C VAL A 311 20.49 -4.56 26.98
N LYS A 312 20.28 -4.18 25.71
CA LYS A 312 20.96 -3.06 25.04
C LYS A 312 20.69 -1.71 25.71
N VAL A 313 19.42 -1.38 25.99
CA VAL A 313 19.00 -0.11 26.62
C VAL A 313 19.37 -0.06 28.11
N SER A 314 19.36 -1.19 28.82
CA SER A 314 19.85 -1.28 30.21
C SER A 314 21.37 -1.32 30.34
N GLY A 315 22.12 -1.28 29.22
CA GLY A 315 23.58 -1.19 29.22
C GLY A 315 24.33 -2.48 29.57
N TRP A 316 23.67 -3.63 29.50
CA TRP A 316 24.26 -4.96 29.74
C TRP A 316 24.71 -5.63 28.44
N LYS A 317 25.75 -6.48 28.50
CA LYS A 317 26.25 -7.27 27.35
C LYS A 317 26.68 -8.67 27.80
N LEU A 318 26.46 -9.68 26.96
CA LEU A 318 27.01 -11.03 27.13
C LEU A 318 28.54 -11.02 27.00
N ASP A 319 29.24 -11.65 27.95
CA ASP A 319 30.71 -11.82 27.98
C ASP A 319 31.18 -12.57 26.70
N ASP A 320 32.33 -12.17 26.14
CA ASP A 320 32.95 -12.83 24.98
C ASP A 320 33.48 -14.24 25.31
N SER A 321 33.77 -14.51 26.59
CA SER A 321 34.50 -15.71 27.05
C SER A 321 33.66 -16.71 27.84
N LYS A 322 32.48 -16.31 28.36
CA LYS A 322 31.58 -17.17 29.16
C LYS A 322 30.11 -16.96 28.76
N LYS A 323 29.51 -17.97 28.10
CA LYS A 323 28.14 -17.93 27.55
C LYS A 323 27.00 -17.63 28.56
N ASN A 324 27.26 -17.72 29.88
CA ASN A 324 26.30 -17.44 30.95
C ASN A 324 26.66 -16.22 31.83
N VAL A 325 27.61 -15.38 31.42
CA VAL A 325 28.00 -14.19 32.18
C VAL A 325 27.60 -12.91 31.45
N MET A 326 26.97 -12.00 32.19
CA MET A 326 26.61 -10.66 31.74
C MET A 326 27.55 -9.63 32.38
N ILE A 327 27.96 -8.63 31.59
CA ILE A 327 28.83 -7.52 32.01
C ILE A 327 28.08 -6.21 31.78
N HIS A 328 28.01 -5.33 32.78
CA HIS A 328 27.42 -4.00 32.63
C HIS A 328 28.45 -2.99 32.10
N THR A 329 28.13 -2.33 30.99
CA THR A 329 29.08 -1.53 30.19
C THR A 329 29.62 -0.30 30.92
N LYS A 330 28.84 0.28 31.85
CA LYS A 330 29.25 1.48 32.61
C LYS A 330 29.85 1.19 33.98
N SER A 331 29.48 0.07 34.63
CA SER A 331 29.88 -0.22 36.02
C SER A 331 30.76 -1.47 36.18
N ASN A 332 31.00 -2.23 35.11
CA ASN A 332 31.78 -3.48 35.11
C ASN A 332 31.30 -4.56 36.11
N LYS A 333 30.06 -4.42 36.65
CA LYS A 333 29.40 -5.51 37.39
C LYS A 333 29.31 -6.75 36.51
N LYS A 334 29.45 -7.92 37.14
CA LYS A 334 29.25 -9.23 36.50
C LYS A 334 28.09 -9.98 37.16
N ILE A 335 27.21 -10.54 36.34
CA ILE A 335 26.12 -11.43 36.74
C ILE A 335 26.36 -12.79 36.09
N GLU A 336 26.34 -13.87 36.87
CA GLU A 336 26.48 -15.24 36.37
C GLU A 336 25.12 -15.95 36.44
N ILE A 337 24.58 -16.39 35.31
CA ILE A 337 23.29 -17.06 35.23
C ILE A 337 23.47 -18.55 35.56
N LEU A 338 22.81 -19.00 36.64
CA LEU A 338 22.91 -20.37 37.15
C LEU A 338 21.85 -21.29 36.55
N LYS A 339 20.60 -20.82 36.43
CA LYS A 339 19.49 -21.57 35.84
C LYS A 339 18.44 -20.65 35.24
N ARG A 340 17.95 -20.97 34.04
CA ARG A 340 16.84 -20.28 33.39
C ARG A 340 15.59 -21.17 33.45
N PHE A 341 14.44 -20.56 33.73
CA PHE A 341 13.12 -21.15 33.51
C PHE A 341 12.49 -20.38 32.36
N GLN A 342 12.38 -21.05 31.22
CA GLN A 342 11.89 -20.48 29.97
C GLN A 342 10.48 -19.90 30.07
N PHE A 343 10.07 -19.22 29.01
CA PHE A 343 8.71 -18.79 28.76
C PHE A 343 7.83 -19.95 28.27
N SER A 344 6.51 -19.83 28.42
CA SER A 344 5.46 -20.63 27.74
C SER A 344 4.25 -19.75 27.55
N SER A 345 3.31 -20.20 26.74
CA SER A 345 2.02 -19.54 26.60
C SER A 345 1.10 -19.83 27.80
N ALA A 346 1.26 -20.97 28.47
CA ALA A 346 0.27 -21.52 29.41
C ALA A 346 0.08 -20.73 30.72
N LEU A 347 1.15 -20.26 31.37
CA LEU A 347 1.05 -19.73 32.75
C LEU A 347 1.09 -18.17 32.86
N LYS A 348 1.74 -17.42 31.93
CA LYS A 348 2.08 -15.95 31.83
C LYS A 348 3.28 -15.08 32.47
N ARG A 349 4.51 -15.52 32.81
CA ARG A 349 5.75 -14.83 33.32
C ARG A 349 7.02 -15.72 33.21
N SER A 350 8.27 -15.28 32.95
CA SER A 350 9.52 -16.10 32.88
C SER A 350 10.53 -15.83 34.03
N SER A 351 11.41 -16.78 34.43
CA SER A 351 12.27 -16.68 35.65
C SER A 351 13.74 -17.08 35.43
N VAL A 352 14.66 -16.46 36.17
CA VAL A 352 16.10 -16.79 36.14
C VAL A 352 16.69 -16.74 37.56
N ILE A 353 17.52 -17.74 37.89
CA ILE A 353 18.38 -17.75 39.08
C ILE A 353 19.77 -17.29 38.64
N SER A 354 20.26 -16.21 39.21
CA SER A 354 21.54 -15.60 38.89
C SER A 354 22.38 -15.32 40.15
N LYS A 355 23.68 -15.13 39.97
CA LYS A 355 24.63 -14.82 41.04
C LYS A 355 25.29 -13.46 40.77
N ILE A 356 25.21 -12.56 41.76
CA ILE A 356 25.78 -11.21 41.71
C ILE A 356 26.73 -11.06 42.90
N GLY A 357 28.03 -11.12 42.64
CA GLY A 357 29.03 -11.27 43.70
C GLY A 357 28.78 -12.56 44.50
N ASP A 358 28.63 -12.44 45.82
CA ASP A 358 28.28 -13.57 46.71
C ASP A 358 26.77 -13.75 46.95
N LYS A 359 25.91 -12.91 46.36
CA LYS A 359 24.45 -13.00 46.51
C LYS A 359 23.82 -13.79 45.37
N ILE A 360 22.81 -14.59 45.67
CA ILE A 360 21.93 -15.22 44.68
C ILE A 360 20.70 -14.33 44.51
N LEU A 361 20.42 -13.94 43.26
CA LEU A 361 19.24 -13.19 42.86
C LEU A 361 18.30 -14.14 42.11
N VAL A 362 17.05 -14.25 42.57
CA VAL A 362 15.97 -14.88 41.80
C VAL A 362 15.19 -13.76 41.14
N GLY A 363 15.38 -13.59 39.84
CA GLY A 363 14.64 -12.64 39.03
C GLY A 363 13.49 -13.35 38.30
N THR A 364 12.39 -12.65 38.12
CA THR A 364 11.22 -13.10 37.36
C THR A 364 10.60 -11.89 36.68
N LYS A 365 10.04 -12.05 35.48
CA LYS A 365 9.37 -11.01 34.68
C LYS A 365 8.11 -11.53 34.03
N GLY A 366 7.07 -10.73 33.80
CA GLY A 366 5.88 -11.28 33.14
C GLY A 366 4.56 -10.54 33.25
N ALA A 367 3.52 -11.21 32.73
CA ALA A 367 2.17 -10.67 32.63
C ALA A 367 1.67 -10.30 34.02
N PRO A 368 1.39 -9.00 34.25
CA PRO A 368 1.11 -8.48 35.58
C PRO A 368 -0.02 -9.21 36.28
N GLU A 369 -1.06 -9.65 35.56
CA GLU A 369 -2.18 -10.41 36.15
C GLU A 369 -1.74 -11.75 36.77
N THR A 370 -0.60 -12.31 36.35
CA THR A 370 -0.07 -13.58 36.88
C THR A 370 1.14 -13.41 37.80
N ILE A 371 1.72 -12.20 37.85
CA ILE A 371 2.73 -11.79 38.82
C ILE A 371 2.06 -11.31 40.11
N ALA A 372 0.94 -10.58 40.01
CA ALA A 372 0.17 -10.05 41.15
C ALA A 372 -0.12 -11.11 42.21
N ASP A 373 -0.64 -12.28 41.80
CA ASP A 373 -0.94 -13.46 42.64
C ASP A 373 0.28 -14.11 43.33
N ARG A 374 1.49 -13.59 43.09
CA ARG A 374 2.78 -14.13 43.58
C ARG A 374 3.58 -13.12 44.39
N LEU A 375 3.11 -11.87 44.49
CA LEU A 375 3.74 -10.83 45.31
C LEU A 375 3.36 -11.00 46.78
N SER A 376 4.33 -10.80 47.69
CA SER A 376 4.08 -10.76 49.14
C SER A 376 3.36 -9.50 49.59
N ASN A 377 3.54 -8.38 48.88
CA ASN A 377 2.86 -7.12 49.12
C ASN A 377 2.62 -6.40 47.78
N VAL A 378 1.35 -6.25 47.39
CA VAL A 378 0.96 -5.63 46.12
C VAL A 378 0.86 -4.10 46.32
N PRO A 379 1.61 -3.27 45.55
CA PRO A 379 1.49 -1.81 45.64
C PRO A 379 0.07 -1.34 45.33
N ALA A 380 -0.42 -0.32 46.05
CA ALA A 380 -1.80 0.17 45.89
C ALA A 380 -2.11 0.68 44.46
N ASP A 381 -1.12 1.25 43.76
CA ASP A 381 -1.26 1.71 42.37
C ASP A 381 -0.94 0.63 41.33
N TYR A 382 -0.68 -0.63 41.72
CA TYR A 382 -0.27 -1.72 40.80
C TYR A 382 -1.32 -1.98 39.72
N GLU A 383 -2.58 -2.22 40.13
CA GLU A 383 -3.66 -2.57 39.20
C GLU A 383 -4.03 -1.40 38.28
N SER A 384 -4.05 -0.17 38.79
CA SER A 384 -4.31 1.03 37.98
C SER A 384 -3.19 1.31 36.97
N THR A 385 -1.92 1.16 37.37
CA THR A 385 -0.77 1.37 36.48
C THR A 385 -0.74 0.32 35.38
N PHE A 386 -0.94 -0.96 35.75
CA PHE A 386 -1.06 -2.06 34.79
C PHE A 386 -2.20 -1.86 33.79
N LYS A 387 -3.43 -1.58 34.28
CA LYS A 387 -4.60 -1.39 33.40
C LYS A 387 -4.38 -0.19 32.46
N HIS A 388 -3.76 0.90 32.92
CA HIS A 388 -3.42 2.06 32.07
C HIS A 388 -2.48 1.70 30.91
N TYR A 389 -1.30 1.12 31.18
CA TYR A 389 -0.36 0.78 30.10
C TYR A 389 -0.83 -0.40 29.24
N THR A 390 -1.68 -1.29 29.77
CA THR A 390 -2.29 -2.38 28.97
C THR A 390 -3.40 -1.87 28.04
N ARG A 391 -4.12 -0.80 28.41
CA ARG A 391 -4.99 -0.05 27.48
C ARG A 391 -4.18 0.55 26.32
N ASN A 392 -2.91 0.90 26.57
CA ASN A 392 -1.98 1.42 25.55
C ASN A 392 -1.20 0.31 24.78
N GLY A 393 -1.32 -0.97 25.16
CA GLY A 393 -1.10 -2.11 24.26
C GLY A 393 -0.08 -3.20 24.61
N SER A 394 0.62 -3.17 25.76
CA SER A 394 1.73 -4.08 26.10
C SER A 394 1.32 -5.54 26.51
N ARG A 395 2.27 -6.51 26.50
CA ARG A 395 2.01 -7.99 26.48
C ARG A 395 3.16 -8.84 27.12
N LEU A 396 2.91 -9.96 27.83
CA LEU A 396 3.91 -10.90 28.46
C LEU A 396 3.42 -12.40 28.68
N GLY A 397 4.29 -13.41 29.05
CA GLY A 397 3.98 -14.90 29.15
C GLY A 397 4.92 -15.88 30.02
N ASN A 398 4.56 -17.17 30.41
CA ASN A 398 5.21 -18.15 31.44
C ASN A 398 5.30 -19.67 31.06
N LEU A 399 6.38 -20.38 31.52
CA LEU A 399 6.53 -21.85 31.80
C LEU A 399 6.82 -22.17 33.30
N GLU A 400 6.64 -23.42 33.80
CA GLU A 400 6.47 -23.89 35.23
C GLU A 400 7.66 -23.90 36.25
N ARG A 401 7.37 -23.95 37.59
CA ARG A 401 7.65 -22.78 38.47
C ARG A 401 7.49 -22.79 40.01
N LYS A 402 6.55 -23.56 40.57
CA LYS A 402 5.76 -23.15 41.76
C LYS A 402 6.48 -22.81 43.09
N ASP A 403 7.74 -23.16 43.27
CA ASP A 403 8.46 -22.96 44.55
C ASP A 403 9.53 -21.87 44.51
N VAL A 404 9.92 -21.40 43.32
CA VAL A 404 10.85 -20.27 43.15
C VAL A 404 10.10 -18.92 43.04
N GLU A 405 8.77 -18.95 43.13
CA GLU A 405 7.87 -17.83 42.86
C GLU A 405 6.74 -17.69 43.88
N LYS A 406 7.09 -17.72 45.16
CA LYS A 406 6.19 -17.30 46.23
C LYS A 406 6.84 -16.12 46.94
N ASP A 407 6.00 -15.24 47.45
CA ASP A 407 6.37 -14.14 48.35
C ASP A 407 7.35 -13.10 47.75
N LEU A 408 7.19 -12.81 46.46
CA LEU A 408 8.09 -11.94 45.68
C LEU A 408 7.81 -10.44 45.92
N THR A 409 8.81 -9.56 45.75
CA THR A 409 8.64 -8.08 45.86
C THR A 409 8.64 -7.41 44.49
N PHE A 410 7.84 -6.37 44.31
CA PHE A 410 7.76 -5.59 43.07
C PHE A 410 8.88 -4.54 42.93
N ALA A 411 9.39 -4.35 41.71
CA ALA A 411 10.51 -3.48 41.34
C ALA A 411 10.32 -2.76 39.99
N GLY A 412 9.08 -2.60 39.52
CA GLY A 412 8.74 -1.77 38.35
C GLY A 412 8.12 -2.52 37.17
N PHE A 413 7.52 -1.77 36.25
CA PHE A 413 6.98 -2.22 34.96
C PHE A 413 7.94 -1.92 33.82
N ILE A 414 8.02 -2.81 32.82
CA ILE A 414 8.64 -2.55 31.51
C ILE A 414 7.55 -2.24 30.49
N VAL A 415 7.60 -1.07 29.85
CA VAL A 415 6.63 -0.68 28.82
C VAL A 415 7.27 -0.82 27.44
N PHE A 416 6.62 -1.63 26.61
CA PHE A 416 6.94 -1.78 25.18
C PHE A 416 5.77 -1.29 24.34
N HIS A 417 6.09 -0.56 23.28
CA HIS A 417 5.13 -0.11 22.28
C HIS A 417 5.43 -0.73 20.92
N CYS A 418 4.37 -1.01 20.16
CA CYS A 418 4.45 -1.50 18.79
C CYS A 418 3.93 -0.37 17.88
N PRO A 419 4.82 0.36 17.17
CA PRO A 419 4.41 1.48 16.36
C PRO A 419 3.51 1.05 15.21
N MET A 420 2.54 1.89 14.87
CA MET A 420 1.75 1.75 13.65
C MET A 420 2.66 2.05 12.45
N LYS A 421 2.38 1.43 11.29
CA LYS A 421 3.04 1.84 10.04
C LYS A 421 2.52 3.22 9.63
N ASP A 422 3.42 4.07 9.13
CA ASP A 422 3.09 5.45 8.76
C ASP A 422 1.95 5.53 7.73
N ASP A 423 1.87 4.55 6.81
CA ASP A 423 0.85 4.50 5.76
C ASP A 423 -0.47 3.82 6.15
N ALA A 424 -0.56 3.22 7.35
CA ALA A 424 -1.73 2.44 7.77
C ALA A 424 -2.95 3.33 8.03
N VAL A 425 -2.77 4.49 8.66
CA VAL A 425 -3.85 5.43 8.99
C VAL A 425 -4.45 6.04 7.72
N GLU A 426 -3.61 6.58 6.84
CA GLU A 426 -4.05 7.16 5.55
C GLU A 426 -4.76 6.10 4.68
N THR A 427 -4.20 4.88 4.60
CA THR A 427 -4.79 3.79 3.82
C THR A 427 -6.20 3.43 4.30
N ILE A 428 -6.41 3.30 5.62
CA ILE A 428 -7.71 2.94 6.18
C ILE A 428 -8.72 4.09 6.04
N GLN A 429 -8.30 5.35 6.25
CA GLN A 429 -9.12 6.52 5.96
C GLN A 429 -9.55 6.57 4.49
N MET A 430 -8.64 6.32 3.54
CA MET A 430 -8.95 6.28 2.11
C MET A 430 -9.92 5.15 1.74
N LEU A 431 -9.83 3.99 2.39
CA LEU A 431 -10.77 2.89 2.21
C LEU A 431 -12.16 3.22 2.77
N ASN A 432 -12.21 3.83 3.96
CA ASN A 432 -13.45 4.29 4.61
C ASN A 432 -14.17 5.33 3.72
N HIS A 433 -13.46 6.35 3.23
CA HIS A 433 -13.98 7.36 2.31
C HIS A 433 -14.35 6.81 0.91
N SER A 434 -13.97 5.56 0.60
CA SER A 434 -14.22 4.88 -0.69
C SER A 434 -15.40 3.90 -0.65
N SER A 435 -16.23 3.98 0.39
CA SER A 435 -17.36 3.07 0.67
C SER A 435 -16.93 1.61 0.92
N HIS A 436 -15.84 1.37 1.67
CA HIS A 436 -15.50 0.02 2.15
C HIS A 436 -15.65 -0.06 3.68
N ARG A 437 -16.05 -1.24 4.17
CA ARG A 437 -16.01 -1.54 5.61
C ARG A 437 -14.66 -2.17 5.98
N CYS A 438 -13.82 -1.43 6.67
CA CYS A 438 -12.61 -1.98 7.30
C CYS A 438 -12.97 -2.75 8.58
N VAL A 439 -12.34 -3.91 8.80
CA VAL A 439 -12.53 -4.80 9.96
C VAL A 439 -11.16 -5.31 10.42
N MET A 440 -10.90 -5.33 11.73
CA MET A 440 -9.68 -5.90 12.32
C MET A 440 -9.94 -7.33 12.82
N ILE A 441 -9.08 -8.29 12.47
CA ILE A 441 -9.16 -9.68 12.92
C ILE A 441 -7.79 -10.12 13.45
N THR A 442 -7.60 -10.16 14.77
CA THR A 442 -6.28 -10.37 15.38
C THR A 442 -6.26 -11.39 16.53
N GLY A 443 -5.09 -12.02 16.74
CA GLY A 443 -4.80 -12.83 17.93
C GLY A 443 -4.49 -12.01 19.19
N ASP A 444 -4.43 -10.68 19.09
CA ASP A 444 -4.04 -9.78 20.18
C ASP A 444 -5.13 -9.61 21.26
N ASN A 445 -4.75 -9.00 22.39
CA ASN A 445 -5.66 -8.70 23.50
C ASN A 445 -6.76 -7.72 23.04
N PRO A 446 -8.05 -7.91 23.38
CA PRO A 446 -9.12 -6.96 23.05
C PRO A 446 -8.78 -5.49 23.33
N LEU A 447 -8.09 -5.18 24.44
CA LEU A 447 -7.71 -3.79 24.77
C LEU A 447 -6.74 -3.21 23.73
N THR A 448 -5.64 -3.91 23.43
CA THR A 448 -4.67 -3.54 22.38
C THR A 448 -5.36 -3.41 21.01
N ALA A 449 -6.23 -4.36 20.66
CA ALA A 449 -6.94 -4.37 19.39
C ALA A 449 -7.88 -3.16 19.26
N CYS A 450 -8.65 -2.83 20.30
CA CYS A 450 -9.52 -1.65 20.32
C CYS A 450 -8.72 -0.34 20.24
N HIS A 451 -7.58 -0.24 20.93
CA HIS A 451 -6.72 0.95 20.90
C HIS A 451 -6.16 1.22 19.49
N VAL A 452 -5.61 0.19 18.83
CA VAL A 452 -5.10 0.32 17.45
C VAL A 452 -6.25 0.57 16.47
N ALA A 453 -7.38 -0.14 16.60
CA ALA A 453 -8.55 0.06 15.74
C ALA A 453 -9.17 1.46 15.86
N SER A 454 -9.10 2.08 17.06
CA SER A 454 -9.51 3.48 17.26
C SER A 454 -8.52 4.45 16.60
N LYS A 455 -7.21 4.33 16.86
CA LYS A 455 -6.18 5.20 16.25
C LYS A 455 -6.17 5.15 14.71
N VAL A 456 -6.46 3.99 14.13
CA VAL A 456 -6.47 3.78 12.67
C VAL A 456 -7.82 4.14 12.03
N GLY A 457 -8.86 4.46 12.81
CA GLY A 457 -10.19 4.86 12.29
C GLY A 457 -11.08 3.71 11.82
N ILE A 458 -10.86 2.49 12.34
CA ILE A 458 -11.76 1.34 12.17
C ILE A 458 -12.96 1.49 13.12
N ILE A 459 -12.70 1.80 14.38
CA ILE A 459 -13.70 2.19 15.39
C ILE A 459 -13.86 3.71 15.38
N THR A 460 -15.10 4.19 15.51
CA THR A 460 -15.40 5.62 15.67
C THR A 460 -16.34 5.92 16.84
N LYS A 461 -17.03 4.91 17.38
CA LYS A 461 -17.96 5.04 18.52
C LYS A 461 -17.37 4.44 19.80
N ASP A 462 -18.09 4.59 20.91
CA ASP A 462 -17.83 3.86 22.16
C ASP A 462 -17.84 2.34 21.89
N VAL A 463 -16.79 1.62 22.32
CA VAL A 463 -16.59 0.21 21.95
C VAL A 463 -16.90 -0.76 23.09
N LEU A 464 -17.77 -1.72 22.81
CA LEU A 464 -18.14 -2.78 23.75
C LEU A 464 -17.46 -4.10 23.38
N ILE A 465 -16.73 -4.66 24.34
CA ILE A 465 -16.00 -5.92 24.24
C ILE A 465 -16.88 -7.03 24.81
N LEU A 466 -17.22 -8.04 24.00
CA LEU A 466 -17.89 -9.26 24.46
C LEU A 466 -16.85 -10.32 24.84
N ASP A 467 -16.80 -10.67 26.12
CA ASP A 467 -15.86 -11.64 26.67
C ASP A 467 -16.46 -12.37 27.88
N LYS A 468 -15.69 -13.26 28.52
CA LYS A 468 -16.03 -13.82 29.83
C LYS A 468 -15.91 -12.78 30.96
N PRO A 469 -16.68 -12.93 32.06
CA PRO A 469 -16.53 -12.13 33.26
C PRO A 469 -15.18 -12.35 33.97
N GLU A 470 -14.61 -11.28 34.53
CA GLU A 470 -13.34 -11.36 35.30
C GLU A 470 -13.52 -12.01 36.67
N LYS A 471 -14.66 -11.77 37.33
CA LYS A 471 -14.97 -12.32 38.66
C LYS A 471 -15.74 -13.63 38.54
N ASN A 472 -15.01 -14.74 38.60
CA ASN A 472 -15.60 -16.09 38.66
C ASN A 472 -16.49 -16.27 39.91
N HIS A 473 -17.80 -16.05 39.77
CA HIS A 473 -18.77 -16.73 40.62
C HIS A 473 -18.89 -18.18 40.13
N SER A 474 -18.81 -19.12 41.07
CA SER A 474 -18.62 -20.54 40.77
C SER A 474 -19.82 -21.14 40.02
N GLY A 475 -19.67 -21.37 38.72
CA GLY A 475 -20.55 -22.21 37.91
C GLY A 475 -21.42 -21.51 36.87
N ASP A 476 -21.30 -20.19 36.68
CA ASP A 476 -22.13 -19.49 35.69
C ASP A 476 -21.41 -19.32 34.34
N ASN A 477 -22.09 -19.71 33.27
CA ASN A 477 -21.57 -19.78 31.89
C ASN A 477 -21.93 -18.50 31.11
N SER A 478 -22.00 -17.35 31.81
CA SER A 478 -22.45 -16.06 31.27
C SER A 478 -21.32 -15.33 30.52
N LEU A 479 -21.70 -14.59 29.48
CA LEU A 479 -20.83 -13.62 28.80
C LEU A 479 -21.14 -12.21 29.34
N GLU A 480 -20.27 -11.24 29.11
CA GLU A 480 -20.56 -9.83 29.41
C GLU A 480 -20.05 -8.91 28.31
N TRP A 481 -20.83 -7.87 27.99
CA TRP A 481 -20.32 -6.69 27.29
C TRP A 481 -19.66 -5.78 28.31
N ARG A 482 -18.40 -5.41 28.09
CA ARG A 482 -17.67 -4.41 28.87
C ARG A 482 -17.08 -3.33 27.99
N ASN A 483 -17.15 -2.08 28.40
CA ASN A 483 -16.39 -1.00 27.75
C ASN A 483 -14.89 -1.09 28.15
N VAL A 484 -14.00 -0.49 27.36
CA VAL A 484 -12.53 -0.37 27.60
C VAL A 484 -12.22 0.20 28.98
N ASP A 485 -13.02 1.18 29.44
CA ASP A 485 -12.87 1.80 30.76
C ASP A 485 -13.59 1.06 31.89
N GLU A 486 -14.28 -0.05 31.62
CA GLU A 486 -15.10 -0.84 32.57
C GLU A 486 -16.26 -0.06 33.23
N THR A 487 -16.53 1.17 32.80
CA THR A 487 -17.63 2.03 33.28
C THR A 487 -19.02 1.47 32.99
N ARG A 488 -19.13 0.66 31.94
CA ARG A 488 -20.34 -0.03 31.49
C ARG A 488 -20.04 -1.52 31.40
N VAL A 489 -20.77 -2.31 32.19
CA VAL A 489 -20.76 -3.78 32.13
C VAL A 489 -22.21 -4.25 32.03
N ILE A 490 -22.53 -5.05 31.00
CA ILE A 490 -23.88 -5.55 30.71
C ILE A 490 -23.81 -7.08 30.60
N PRO A 491 -24.46 -7.84 31.50
CA PRO A 491 -24.43 -9.30 31.45
C PRO A 491 -25.23 -9.83 30.25
N VAL A 492 -24.71 -10.88 29.61
CA VAL A 492 -25.27 -11.53 28.42
C VAL A 492 -25.44 -13.02 28.72
N ASN A 493 -26.68 -13.51 28.64
CA ASN A 493 -26.97 -14.94 28.70
C ASN A 493 -27.10 -15.52 27.28
N LYS A 494 -26.72 -16.79 27.09
CA LYS A 494 -26.56 -17.43 25.77
C LYS A 494 -27.84 -17.54 24.95
N ASP A 495 -29.00 -17.51 25.61
CA ASP A 495 -30.33 -17.58 24.99
C ASP A 495 -30.96 -16.21 24.68
N ILE A 496 -30.25 -15.10 24.94
CA ILE A 496 -30.78 -13.75 24.71
C ILE A 496 -30.70 -13.37 23.24
N THR A 497 -31.83 -12.94 22.68
CA THR A 497 -31.88 -12.31 21.36
C THR A 497 -31.22 -10.94 21.40
N PHE A 498 -30.21 -10.71 20.58
CA PHE A 498 -29.55 -9.40 20.44
C PHE A 498 -30.49 -8.40 19.75
N ASP A 499 -30.65 -7.21 20.34
CA ASP A 499 -31.43 -6.11 19.75
C ASP A 499 -30.59 -5.36 18.69
N MET A 500 -31.15 -5.22 17.50
CA MET A 500 -30.55 -4.54 16.36
C MET A 500 -30.27 -3.05 16.61
N LYS A 501 -30.97 -2.40 17.54
CA LYS A 501 -30.68 -1.00 17.90
C LYS A 501 -29.38 -0.90 18.69
N PHE A 502 -29.24 -1.73 19.72
CA PHE A 502 -28.04 -1.79 20.56
C PHE A 502 -26.77 -2.09 19.74
N LEU A 503 -26.86 -3.01 18.78
CA LEU A 503 -25.76 -3.36 17.86
C LEU A 503 -25.38 -2.25 16.86
N LYS A 504 -26.24 -1.25 16.63
CA LYS A 504 -25.94 -0.09 15.77
C LYS A 504 -25.40 1.09 16.55
N GLU A 505 -25.88 1.28 17.77
CA GLU A 505 -25.49 2.41 18.63
C GLU A 505 -24.04 2.33 19.11
N ASN A 506 -23.48 1.12 19.25
CA ASN A 506 -22.15 0.87 19.80
C ASN A 506 -21.28 0.12 18.79
N ASP A 507 -19.97 0.43 18.73
CA ASP A 507 -19.02 -0.39 17.97
C ASP A 507 -18.66 -1.64 18.78
N LEU A 508 -18.50 -2.80 18.14
CA LEU A 508 -18.39 -4.08 18.85
C LEU A 508 -17.03 -4.76 18.64
N CYS A 509 -16.44 -5.23 19.74
CA CYS A 509 -15.29 -6.11 19.76
C CYS A 509 -15.68 -7.50 20.31
N ILE A 510 -15.36 -8.57 19.59
CA ILE A 510 -15.68 -9.95 20.01
C ILE A 510 -14.38 -10.72 20.27
N THR A 511 -14.28 -11.37 21.44
CA THR A 511 -13.15 -12.27 21.71
C THR A 511 -13.36 -13.66 21.11
N GLY A 512 -12.27 -14.36 20.77
CA GLY A 512 -12.33 -15.74 20.28
C GLY A 512 -13.03 -16.72 21.25
N TYR A 513 -13.07 -16.40 22.56
CA TYR A 513 -13.86 -17.16 23.53
C TYR A 513 -15.37 -16.94 23.33
N ALA A 514 -15.82 -15.68 23.33
CA ALA A 514 -17.22 -15.34 23.08
C ALA A 514 -17.72 -15.84 21.71
N LEU A 515 -16.87 -15.74 20.68
CA LEU A 515 -17.16 -16.25 19.35
C LEU A 515 -17.42 -17.75 19.37
N ASN A 516 -16.57 -18.54 20.05
CA ASN A 516 -16.70 -20.00 20.12
C ASN A 516 -18.01 -20.44 20.82
N GLU A 517 -18.37 -19.78 21.91
CA GLU A 517 -19.63 -20.03 22.63
C GLU A 517 -20.87 -19.65 21.79
N LEU A 518 -20.74 -18.65 20.89
CA LEU A 518 -21.83 -18.17 20.04
C LEU A 518 -21.85 -18.75 18.62
N MET A 519 -20.91 -19.64 18.24
CA MET A 519 -20.85 -20.23 16.89
C MET A 519 -22.16 -20.92 16.46
N ASN A 520 -22.89 -21.51 17.41
CA ASN A 520 -24.16 -22.20 17.16
C ASN A 520 -25.40 -21.31 17.38
N HIS A 521 -25.22 -20.03 17.73
CA HIS A 521 -26.34 -19.13 18.04
C HIS A 521 -27.05 -18.66 16.75
N PRO A 522 -28.39 -18.65 16.68
CA PRO A 522 -29.12 -18.34 15.44
C PRO A 522 -28.87 -16.93 14.88
N GLN A 523 -28.44 -15.97 15.70
CA GLN A 523 -28.11 -14.61 15.28
C GLN A 523 -26.61 -14.36 15.07
N ILE A 524 -25.75 -15.39 15.00
CA ILE A 524 -24.30 -15.21 14.86
C ILE A 524 -23.92 -14.40 13.61
N SER A 525 -24.64 -14.59 12.50
CA SER A 525 -24.45 -13.82 11.26
C SER A 525 -24.84 -12.35 11.40
N THR A 526 -25.87 -12.05 12.20
CA THR A 526 -26.28 -10.69 12.56
C THR A 526 -25.25 -10.01 13.45
N LEU A 527 -24.72 -10.73 14.44
CA LEU A 527 -23.69 -10.24 15.34
C LEU A 527 -22.38 -9.91 14.57
N ILE A 528 -21.95 -10.81 13.69
CA ILE A 528 -20.77 -10.62 12.82
C ILE A 528 -20.93 -9.39 11.91
N ARG A 529 -22.12 -9.16 11.35
CA ARG A 529 -22.42 -8.01 10.49
C ARG A 529 -22.21 -6.63 11.16
N TYR A 530 -22.31 -6.53 12.49
CA TYR A 530 -22.13 -5.29 13.25
C TYR A 530 -20.84 -5.26 14.08
N SER A 531 -19.91 -6.19 13.87
CA SER A 531 -18.69 -6.31 14.67
C SER A 531 -17.44 -6.00 13.85
N TRP A 532 -16.70 -4.97 14.27
CA TRP A 532 -15.57 -4.42 13.52
C TRP A 532 -14.20 -4.88 14.02
N VAL A 533 -14.12 -5.40 15.24
CA VAL A 533 -12.87 -5.92 15.82
C VAL A 533 -13.08 -7.31 16.39
N TYR A 534 -12.21 -8.24 15.99
CA TYR A 534 -12.13 -9.59 16.53
C TYR A 534 -10.76 -9.77 17.17
N SER A 535 -10.74 -10.23 18.42
CA SER A 535 -9.52 -10.32 19.24
C SER A 535 -9.34 -11.70 19.85
N ARG A 536 -8.10 -12.11 20.13
CA ARG A 536 -7.75 -13.48 20.58
C ARG A 536 -8.38 -14.60 19.73
N VAL A 537 -8.58 -14.39 18.42
CA VAL A 537 -9.16 -15.41 17.54
C VAL A 537 -8.13 -16.43 17.08
N SER A 538 -8.54 -17.69 16.93
CA SER A 538 -7.71 -18.74 16.32
C SER A 538 -7.68 -18.62 14.79
N PRO A 539 -6.68 -19.22 14.09
CA PRO A 539 -6.65 -19.27 12.62
C PRO A 539 -7.95 -19.82 12.00
N SER A 540 -8.52 -20.87 12.61
CA SER A 540 -9.80 -21.46 12.19
C SER A 540 -11.00 -20.51 12.38
N GLN A 541 -10.97 -19.64 13.39
CA GLN A 541 -11.99 -18.61 13.59
C GLN A 541 -11.87 -17.48 12.57
N LYS A 542 -10.66 -17.09 12.17
CA LYS A 542 -10.45 -16.12 11.07
C LYS A 542 -11.14 -16.59 9.77
N GLU A 543 -10.98 -17.88 9.45
CA GLU A 543 -11.65 -18.49 8.29
C GLU A 543 -13.19 -18.51 8.42
N PHE A 544 -13.71 -18.86 9.61
CA PHE A 544 -15.15 -18.86 9.90
C PHE A 544 -15.80 -17.47 9.75
N ILE A 545 -15.13 -16.41 10.20
CA ILE A 545 -15.61 -15.02 10.07
C ILE A 545 -15.74 -14.65 8.58
N LEU A 546 -14.70 -14.88 7.78
CA LEU A 546 -14.71 -14.57 6.34
C LEU A 546 -15.74 -15.39 5.56
N ASN A 547 -15.88 -16.67 5.86
CA ASN A 547 -16.91 -17.50 5.24
C ASN A 547 -18.33 -17.06 5.66
N THR A 548 -18.52 -16.53 6.87
CA THR A 548 -19.80 -15.97 7.29
C THR A 548 -20.14 -14.68 6.52
N TYR A 549 -19.18 -13.77 6.33
CA TYR A 549 -19.38 -12.59 5.47
C TYR A 549 -19.71 -12.97 4.02
N LYS A 550 -19.04 -13.98 3.45
CA LYS A 550 -19.35 -14.50 2.11
C LYS A 550 -20.74 -15.13 2.03
N ASN A 551 -21.17 -15.88 3.06
CA ASN A 551 -22.50 -16.47 3.13
C ASN A 551 -23.62 -15.41 3.27
N LEU A 552 -23.31 -14.24 3.82
CA LEU A 552 -24.19 -13.06 3.83
C LEU A 552 -24.24 -12.34 2.46
N GLY A 553 -23.40 -12.73 1.50
CA GLY A 553 -23.37 -12.16 0.15
C GLY A 553 -22.31 -11.07 -0.08
N TYR A 554 -21.47 -10.76 0.91
CA TYR A 554 -20.42 -9.74 0.80
C TYR A 554 -19.14 -10.28 0.16
N ASN A 555 -18.50 -9.47 -0.68
CA ASN A 555 -17.17 -9.75 -1.23
C ASN A 555 -16.11 -9.34 -0.21
N THR A 556 -15.30 -10.31 0.23
CA THR A 556 -14.29 -10.10 1.29
C THR A 556 -12.87 -10.01 0.74
N LEU A 557 -12.12 -9.05 1.27
CA LEU A 557 -10.67 -8.97 1.14
C LEU A 557 -10.03 -9.31 2.49
N MET A 558 -8.91 -10.04 2.48
CA MET A 558 -8.09 -10.27 3.67
C MET A 558 -6.65 -9.79 3.40
N CYS A 559 -6.10 -9.00 4.32
CA CYS A 559 -4.70 -8.60 4.33
C CYS A 559 -4.03 -9.10 5.62
N GLY A 560 -2.91 -9.81 5.46
CA GLY A 560 -2.17 -10.45 6.54
C GLY A 560 -0.76 -10.84 6.09
N ASP A 561 0.14 -11.04 7.04
CA ASP A 561 1.56 -11.42 6.85
C ASP A 561 1.88 -12.79 7.47
N GLY A 562 1.18 -13.16 8.54
CA GLY A 562 1.49 -14.34 9.35
C GLY A 562 0.97 -15.68 8.84
N THR A 563 1.60 -16.76 9.33
CA THR A 563 1.20 -18.16 9.09
C THR A 563 -0.23 -18.46 9.58
N ASN A 564 -0.66 -17.76 10.63
CA ASN A 564 -2.01 -17.76 11.20
C ASN A 564 -3.10 -17.23 10.26
N ASP A 565 -2.74 -16.48 9.20
CA ASP A 565 -3.67 -15.91 8.23
C ASP A 565 -3.87 -16.76 6.98
N VAL A 566 -3.08 -17.83 6.78
CA VAL A 566 -3.12 -18.70 5.58
C VAL A 566 -4.53 -19.18 5.22
N GLY A 567 -5.31 -19.65 6.21
CA GLY A 567 -6.70 -20.08 5.98
C GLY A 567 -7.64 -18.94 5.60
N ALA A 568 -7.47 -17.77 6.24
CA ALA A 568 -8.25 -16.57 6.00
C ALA A 568 -7.97 -15.95 4.62
N LEU A 569 -6.69 -15.78 4.27
CA LEU A 569 -6.22 -15.32 2.97
C LEU A 569 -6.80 -16.17 1.84
N LYS A 570 -6.80 -17.50 2.01
CA LYS A 570 -7.33 -18.46 1.03
C LYS A 570 -8.87 -18.42 0.93
N ALA A 571 -9.57 -18.29 2.05
CA ALA A 571 -11.04 -18.26 2.09
C ALA A 571 -11.63 -16.95 1.55
N SER A 572 -10.91 -15.83 1.63
CA SER A 572 -11.35 -14.53 1.11
C SER A 572 -11.56 -14.53 -0.41
N ASN A 573 -12.37 -13.59 -0.93
CA ASN A 573 -12.47 -13.37 -2.38
C ASN A 573 -11.15 -12.81 -2.95
N VAL A 574 -10.42 -12.00 -2.18
CA VAL A 574 -9.11 -11.45 -2.53
C VAL A 574 -8.20 -11.47 -1.30
N GLY A 575 -7.19 -12.35 -1.29
CA GLY A 575 -6.16 -12.38 -0.24
C GLY A 575 -4.90 -11.63 -0.67
N ILE A 576 -4.35 -10.81 0.22
CA ILE A 576 -3.13 -10.02 0.02
C ILE A 576 -2.13 -10.34 1.13
N ALA A 577 -1.01 -10.95 0.77
CA ALA A 577 0.14 -11.11 1.66
C ALA A 577 1.07 -9.88 1.57
N LEU A 578 1.49 -9.37 2.72
CA LEU A 578 2.58 -8.39 2.83
C LEU A 578 3.91 -9.10 3.15
N LEU A 579 5.03 -8.52 2.75
CA LEU A 579 6.39 -9.00 3.03
C LEU A 579 7.28 -7.83 3.45
N ASN A 580 8.32 -8.11 4.23
CA ASN A 580 9.06 -7.09 4.98
C ASN A 580 10.12 -6.32 4.17
N GLY A 581 9.91 -6.15 2.86
CA GLY A 581 10.79 -5.38 2.00
C GLY A 581 10.53 -3.88 2.07
N THR A 582 11.61 -3.11 1.97
CA THR A 582 11.59 -1.65 1.75
C THR A 582 11.83 -1.34 0.26
N GLU A 583 11.42 -0.17 -0.21
CA GLU A 583 11.58 0.17 -1.64
C GLU A 583 13.08 0.29 -2.04
N GLU A 584 13.91 0.77 -1.12
CA GLU A 584 15.36 0.89 -1.31
C GLU A 584 16.05 -0.48 -1.41
N SER A 585 15.79 -1.39 -0.46
CA SER A 585 16.33 -2.76 -0.51
C SER A 585 15.88 -3.50 -1.76
N LEU A 586 14.63 -3.33 -2.21
CA LEU A 586 14.15 -3.94 -3.46
C LEU A 586 14.79 -3.32 -4.72
N LYS A 587 15.09 -2.02 -4.73
CA LYS A 587 15.86 -1.37 -5.81
C LYS A 587 17.30 -1.89 -5.86
N GLN A 588 17.99 -1.93 -4.72
CA GLN A 588 19.33 -2.51 -4.60
C GLN A 588 19.36 -3.98 -5.06
N MET A 589 18.41 -4.82 -4.61
CA MET A 589 18.28 -6.21 -5.08
C MET A 589 18.05 -6.32 -6.59
N GLN A 590 17.28 -5.40 -7.19
CA GLN A 590 17.09 -5.36 -8.65
C GLN A 590 18.35 -4.94 -9.39
N GLU A 591 19.15 -4.03 -8.85
CA GLU A 591 20.43 -3.62 -9.42
C GLU A 591 21.48 -4.72 -9.30
N ASN A 592 21.61 -5.33 -8.13
CA ASN A 592 22.46 -6.50 -7.91
C ASN A 592 22.09 -7.65 -8.85
N LYS A 593 20.79 -7.94 -9.05
CA LYS A 593 20.34 -8.93 -10.05
C LYS A 593 20.61 -8.51 -11.50
N LYS A 594 20.57 -7.23 -11.86
CA LYS A 594 20.99 -6.77 -13.20
C LYS A 594 22.49 -7.00 -13.39
N ILE A 595 23.29 -6.60 -12.41
CA ILE A 595 24.75 -6.76 -12.38
C ILE A 595 25.14 -8.24 -12.48
N GLU A 596 24.52 -9.13 -11.71
CA GLU A 596 24.74 -10.57 -11.76
C GLU A 596 24.36 -11.16 -13.14
N ASN A 597 23.23 -10.75 -13.71
CA ASN A 597 22.84 -11.17 -15.05
C ASN A 597 23.83 -10.68 -16.12
N PHE A 598 24.32 -9.44 -16.04
CA PHE A 598 25.38 -8.95 -16.94
C PHE A 598 26.69 -9.71 -16.75
N LYS A 599 27.10 -10.01 -15.51
CA LYS A 599 28.27 -10.85 -15.18
C LYS A 599 28.14 -12.24 -15.79
N ARG A 600 26.97 -12.89 -15.66
CA ARG A 600 26.67 -14.21 -16.22
C ARG A 600 26.60 -14.21 -17.76
N LEU A 601 26.08 -13.14 -18.37
CA LEU A 601 26.09 -12.96 -19.83
C LEU A 601 27.50 -12.74 -20.36
N TYR A 602 28.29 -11.87 -19.71
CA TYR A 602 29.69 -11.63 -20.05
C TYR A 602 30.52 -12.91 -19.92
N GLN A 603 30.35 -13.67 -18.83
CA GLN A 603 31.05 -14.95 -18.65
C GLN A 603 30.66 -15.97 -19.74
N LYS A 604 29.38 -16.09 -20.11
CA LYS A 604 28.95 -16.90 -21.26
C LYS A 604 29.56 -16.45 -22.59
N GLN A 605 29.77 -15.14 -22.79
CA GLN A 605 30.45 -14.62 -23.99
C GLN A 605 31.95 -14.96 -23.96
N CYS A 606 32.61 -14.85 -22.81
CA CYS A 606 33.99 -15.31 -22.62
C CYS A 606 34.14 -16.81 -22.91
N ASP A 607 33.26 -17.65 -22.36
CA ASP A 607 33.24 -19.10 -22.60
C ASP A 607 33.02 -19.43 -24.09
N LEU A 608 32.21 -18.62 -24.80
CA LEU A 608 31.95 -18.77 -26.23
C LEU A 608 33.17 -18.35 -27.07
N MET A 609 33.80 -17.21 -26.76
CA MET A 609 35.02 -16.76 -27.43
C MET A 609 36.18 -17.75 -27.21
N ALA A 610 36.32 -18.28 -25.98
CA ALA A 610 37.30 -19.30 -25.66
C ALA A 610 37.10 -20.59 -26.49
N LYS A 611 35.86 -21.03 -26.68
CA LYS A 611 35.52 -22.17 -27.58
C LYS A 611 35.87 -21.92 -29.06
N TRP A 612 36.04 -20.67 -29.47
CA TRP A 612 36.44 -20.27 -30.82
C TRP A 612 37.88 -19.75 -30.91
N ASN A 613 38.71 -19.90 -29.86
CA ASN A 613 40.06 -19.34 -29.77
C ASN A 613 40.14 -17.83 -30.10
N GLN A 614 39.09 -17.07 -29.77
CA GLN A 614 39.05 -15.61 -29.91
C GLN A 614 39.36 -14.93 -28.56
N PRO A 615 39.95 -13.73 -28.57
CA PRO A 615 40.18 -12.98 -27.34
C PRO A 615 38.84 -12.64 -26.64
N PRO A 616 38.82 -12.55 -25.31
CA PRO A 616 37.61 -12.21 -24.57
C PRO A 616 37.08 -10.82 -24.98
N PRO A 617 35.75 -10.62 -24.96
CA PRO A 617 35.15 -9.32 -25.28
C PRO A 617 35.52 -8.29 -24.21
N LYS A 618 35.37 -6.99 -24.54
CA LYS A 618 35.57 -5.91 -23.56
C LYS A 618 34.47 -5.93 -22.51
N ILE A 619 34.81 -5.55 -21.28
CA ILE A 619 33.89 -5.53 -20.15
C ILE A 619 32.80 -4.46 -20.37
N PRO A 620 31.50 -4.80 -20.24
CA PRO A 620 30.40 -3.83 -20.34
C PRO A 620 30.46 -2.76 -19.24
N VAL A 621 30.09 -1.51 -19.59
CA VAL A 621 30.10 -0.35 -18.68
C VAL A 621 29.38 -0.64 -17.35
N GLN A 622 28.26 -1.36 -17.41
CA GLN A 622 27.37 -1.65 -16.29
C GLN A 622 28.00 -2.53 -15.20
N ILE A 623 29.02 -3.33 -15.53
CA ILE A 623 29.76 -4.17 -14.57
C ILE A 623 31.22 -3.76 -14.45
N ALA A 624 31.64 -2.70 -15.15
CA ALA A 624 33.03 -2.26 -15.23
C ALA A 624 33.63 -1.92 -13.86
N HIS A 625 32.83 -1.44 -12.90
CA HIS A 625 33.29 -1.14 -11.54
C HIS A 625 33.74 -2.38 -10.74
N LEU A 626 33.23 -3.59 -11.07
CA LEU A 626 33.58 -4.85 -10.39
C LEU A 626 34.89 -5.49 -10.88
N TYR A 627 35.49 -4.96 -11.94
CA TYR A 627 36.71 -5.51 -12.55
C TYR A 627 37.83 -4.47 -12.48
N PRO A 628 39.09 -4.89 -12.35
CA PRO A 628 40.21 -3.95 -12.30
C PRO A 628 40.31 -3.11 -13.60
N PRO A 629 40.88 -1.89 -13.52
CA PRO A 629 41.17 -1.10 -14.71
C PRO A 629 42.25 -1.77 -15.58
N GLY A 630 42.17 -1.57 -16.90
CA GLY A 630 43.13 -2.09 -17.86
C GLY A 630 42.55 -2.21 -19.28
N PRO A 631 43.31 -2.70 -20.27
CA PRO A 631 42.91 -2.69 -21.69
C PRO A 631 41.63 -3.49 -22.01
N LEU A 632 41.23 -4.44 -21.13
CA LEU A 632 39.97 -5.17 -21.20
C LEU A 632 38.78 -4.42 -20.55
N ASN A 633 39.06 -3.44 -19.68
CA ASN A 633 38.11 -2.62 -18.94
C ASN A 633 38.32 -1.11 -19.15
N PRO A 634 38.14 -0.59 -20.38
CA PRO A 634 38.32 0.84 -20.68
C PRO A 634 37.21 1.74 -20.10
N HIS A 635 36.23 1.17 -19.39
CA HIS A 635 35.05 1.88 -18.90
C HIS A 635 35.03 2.09 -17.39
N TYR A 636 36.08 1.67 -16.68
CA TYR A 636 36.20 1.75 -15.21
C TYR A 636 35.90 3.14 -14.63
N LEU A 637 36.57 4.20 -15.12
CA LEU A 637 36.34 5.58 -14.67
C LEU A 637 34.89 6.05 -14.89
N LYS A 638 34.31 5.68 -16.04
CA LYS A 638 32.93 6.04 -16.39
C LYS A 638 31.90 5.32 -15.52
N ALA A 639 32.22 4.13 -15.02
CA ALA A 639 31.38 3.44 -14.04
C ALA A 639 31.47 4.10 -12.66
N LEU A 640 32.66 4.49 -12.20
CA LEU A 640 32.83 5.24 -10.95
C LEU A 640 32.06 6.58 -10.95
N GLU A 641 32.07 7.31 -12.07
CA GLU A 641 31.23 8.51 -12.27
C GLU A 641 29.73 8.21 -12.10
N GLN A 642 29.26 7.07 -12.60
CA GLN A 642 27.85 6.67 -12.51
C GLN A 642 27.45 6.18 -11.11
N HIS A 643 28.41 5.68 -10.33
CA HIS A 643 28.22 5.32 -8.91
C HIS A 643 28.49 6.48 -7.93
N GLY A 644 28.66 7.71 -8.42
CA GLY A 644 28.76 8.91 -7.59
C GLY A 644 30.06 9.05 -6.79
N THR A 645 31.10 8.27 -7.13
CA THR A 645 32.39 8.34 -6.43
C THR A 645 33.20 9.55 -6.90
N GLU A 646 33.73 10.37 -5.97
CA GLU A 646 34.58 11.51 -6.35
C GLU A 646 35.89 11.03 -6.99
N ILE A 647 36.13 11.40 -8.26
CA ILE A 647 37.36 11.00 -8.96
C ILE A 647 38.51 11.94 -8.59
N THR A 648 39.31 11.51 -7.62
CA THR A 648 40.61 12.15 -7.33
C THR A 648 41.58 11.98 -8.50
N ASP A 649 42.49 12.94 -8.66
CA ASP A 649 43.49 12.93 -9.75
C ASP A 649 44.51 11.78 -9.63
N GLU A 650 44.62 11.17 -8.44
CA GLU A 650 45.41 9.96 -8.21
C GLU A 650 44.76 8.73 -8.86
N VAL A 651 43.44 8.57 -8.71
CA VAL A 651 42.68 7.46 -9.34
C VAL A 651 42.73 7.56 -10.87
N LYS A 652 42.64 8.78 -11.44
CA LYS A 652 42.83 8.98 -12.90
C LYS A 652 44.19 8.50 -13.38
N LYS A 653 45.27 8.86 -12.69
CA LYS A 653 46.65 8.45 -13.05
C LYS A 653 46.82 6.93 -12.97
N LEU A 654 46.35 6.30 -11.89
CA LEU A 654 46.42 4.84 -11.73
C LEU A 654 45.67 4.10 -12.85
N VAL A 655 44.51 4.60 -13.28
CA VAL A 655 43.75 4.00 -14.40
C VAL A 655 44.42 4.28 -15.75
N GLU A 656 45.04 5.45 -15.94
CA GLU A 656 45.84 5.73 -17.15
C GLU A 656 47.10 4.87 -17.24
N GLU A 657 47.74 4.52 -16.13
CA GLU A 657 48.88 3.61 -16.07
C GLU A 657 48.43 2.16 -16.34
N ALA A 658 47.39 1.68 -15.66
CA ALA A 658 46.84 0.34 -15.87
C ALA A 658 46.34 0.10 -17.31
N ASN A 659 45.89 1.14 -18.02
CA ASN A 659 45.50 1.05 -19.43
C ASN A 659 46.67 1.04 -20.43
N LYS A 660 47.89 1.39 -20.01
CA LYS A 660 49.08 1.38 -20.88
C LYS A 660 49.76 0.00 -20.90
N ASP A 661 49.60 -0.81 -19.85
CA ASP A 661 50.18 -2.15 -19.78
C ASP A 661 49.35 -3.19 -20.57
N ALA A 662 49.90 -3.61 -21.70
CA ALA A 662 49.36 -4.70 -22.51
C ALA A 662 49.86 -6.06 -22.00
N VAL A 663 48.95 -6.87 -21.44
CA VAL A 663 49.29 -8.22 -20.95
C VAL A 663 49.44 -9.20 -22.13
N LEU A 664 50.68 -9.61 -22.41
CA LEU A 664 51.00 -10.90 -23.00
C LEU A 664 50.97 -12.00 -21.91
N PRO A 665 50.70 -13.27 -22.26
CA PRO A 665 50.28 -14.26 -21.27
C PRO A 665 51.44 -14.87 -20.45
N VAL A 666 51.16 -15.09 -19.15
CA VAL A 666 51.90 -15.89 -18.15
C VAL A 666 53.26 -15.33 -17.67
N GLN A 667 53.39 -15.06 -16.36
CA GLN A 667 54.41 -15.68 -15.46
C GLN A 667 54.51 -15.15 -14.00
N ASN A 668 53.87 -14.04 -13.60
CA ASN A 668 54.02 -13.49 -12.22
C ASN A 668 52.68 -13.31 -11.47
N GLU A 669 52.07 -14.41 -11.03
CA GLU A 669 50.77 -14.39 -10.33
C GLU A 669 50.84 -13.80 -8.90
N ASN A 670 51.96 -13.93 -8.18
CA ASN A 670 51.97 -13.72 -6.72
C ASN A 670 51.96 -12.24 -6.26
N ALA A 671 52.43 -11.29 -7.07
CA ALA A 671 52.52 -9.88 -6.67
C ALA A 671 51.26 -9.06 -7.03
N GLN A 672 50.72 -9.28 -8.23
CA GLN A 672 49.48 -8.62 -8.66
C GLN A 672 48.27 -9.15 -7.87
N ASN A 673 48.21 -10.46 -7.58
CA ASN A 673 47.12 -11.02 -6.78
C ASN A 673 47.13 -10.55 -5.31
N ALA A 674 48.27 -10.12 -4.76
CA ALA A 674 48.34 -9.61 -3.39
C ALA A 674 47.80 -8.17 -3.27
N LEU A 675 48.18 -7.27 -4.18
CA LEU A 675 47.67 -5.89 -4.17
C LEU A 675 46.21 -5.83 -4.63
N ALA A 676 45.85 -6.57 -5.69
CA ALA A 676 44.47 -6.71 -6.11
C ALA A 676 43.64 -7.42 -5.05
N GLY A 677 44.18 -8.46 -4.39
CA GLY A 677 43.51 -9.17 -3.30
C GLY A 677 43.18 -8.28 -2.10
N ASN A 678 44.11 -7.42 -1.68
CA ASN A 678 43.86 -6.49 -0.55
C ASN A 678 42.87 -5.36 -0.90
N LEU A 679 42.88 -4.85 -2.13
CA LEU A 679 41.89 -3.88 -2.59
C LEU A 679 40.52 -4.51 -2.81
N LEU A 680 40.48 -5.73 -3.34
CA LEU A 680 39.25 -6.50 -3.51
C LEU A 680 38.68 -6.90 -2.14
N SER A 681 39.52 -7.29 -1.17
CA SER A 681 39.05 -7.60 0.19
C SER A 681 38.51 -6.37 0.90
N GLN A 682 39.18 -5.21 0.82
CA GLN A 682 38.64 -3.97 1.41
C GLN A 682 37.34 -3.51 0.75
N LEU A 683 37.18 -3.71 -0.57
CA LEU A 683 35.92 -3.44 -1.28
C LEU A 683 34.84 -4.50 -1.02
N GLN A 684 35.20 -5.76 -0.76
CA GLN A 684 34.25 -6.80 -0.36
C GLN A 684 33.81 -6.64 1.10
N GLU A 685 34.72 -6.30 2.02
CA GLU A 685 34.41 -5.99 3.43
C GLU A 685 33.43 -4.81 3.50
N SER A 686 33.66 -3.74 2.74
CA SER A 686 32.73 -2.60 2.66
C SER A 686 31.45 -2.85 1.84
N GLN A 687 31.36 -3.96 1.09
CA GLN A 687 30.11 -4.40 0.42
C GLN A 687 29.33 -5.45 1.24
N GLN A 688 29.99 -6.17 2.16
CA GLN A 688 29.33 -7.15 3.03
C GLN A 688 28.58 -6.50 4.20
N GLU A 689 28.93 -5.28 4.60
CA GLU A 689 28.16 -4.53 5.61
C GLU A 689 26.82 -3.99 5.06
N ASP A 690 26.68 -3.87 3.73
CA ASP A 690 25.49 -3.35 3.02
C ASP A 690 24.67 -4.45 2.30
N GLU A 691 24.83 -5.74 2.67
CA GLU A 691 24.02 -6.82 2.09
C GLU A 691 22.56 -6.73 2.56
N ALA A 692 21.74 -6.03 1.76
CA ALA A 692 20.31 -5.84 2.01
C ALA A 692 19.60 -7.18 2.30
N PRO A 693 18.82 -7.28 3.40
CA PRO A 693 18.33 -8.56 3.90
C PRO A 693 17.50 -9.30 2.86
N VAL A 694 17.84 -10.57 2.63
CA VAL A 694 17.14 -11.42 1.66
C VAL A 694 15.65 -11.52 2.03
N LEU A 695 14.78 -11.08 1.12
CA LEU A 695 13.33 -11.10 1.31
C LEU A 695 12.83 -12.55 1.48
N LYS A 696 12.59 -12.97 2.72
CA LYS A 696 12.06 -14.29 3.06
C LYS A 696 10.60 -14.40 2.59
N LEU A 697 10.28 -15.48 1.88
CA LEU A 697 8.91 -15.80 1.47
C LEU A 697 8.26 -16.64 2.58
N GLY A 698 7.40 -16.02 3.39
CA GLY A 698 6.61 -16.72 4.42
C GLY A 698 5.39 -17.45 3.85
N ASP A 699 4.81 -18.39 4.61
CA ASP A 699 3.68 -19.23 4.18
C ASP A 699 2.46 -18.43 3.67
N ALA A 700 2.18 -17.27 4.26
CA ALA A 700 1.12 -16.37 3.83
C ALA A 700 1.24 -15.99 2.34
N SER A 701 2.47 -15.80 1.84
CA SER A 701 2.75 -15.47 0.44
C SER A 701 2.47 -16.62 -0.53
N VAL A 702 2.43 -17.86 -0.04
CA VAL A 702 2.12 -19.04 -0.86
C VAL A 702 0.60 -19.29 -0.89
N ALA A 703 -0.11 -18.88 0.16
CA ALA A 703 -1.56 -18.99 0.26
C ALA A 703 -2.33 -17.84 -0.42
N ALA A 704 -1.77 -16.63 -0.42
CA ALA A 704 -2.43 -15.45 -0.98
C ALA A 704 -2.34 -15.38 -2.51
N PRO A 705 -3.43 -15.05 -3.22
CA PRO A 705 -3.41 -14.81 -4.66
C PRO A 705 -2.65 -13.53 -5.07
N PHE A 706 -2.48 -12.59 -4.14
CA PHE A 706 -1.64 -11.40 -4.30
C PHE A 706 -0.55 -11.37 -3.22
N THR A 707 0.66 -11.04 -3.62
CA THR A 707 1.82 -10.92 -2.71
C THR A 707 2.53 -9.60 -3.01
N SER A 708 2.55 -8.70 -2.03
CA SER A 708 3.41 -7.52 -2.07
C SER A 708 4.79 -7.88 -1.57
N LYS A 709 5.84 -7.42 -2.25
CA LYS A 709 7.21 -7.46 -1.70
C LYS A 709 7.50 -6.30 -0.74
N LEU A 710 6.59 -5.31 -0.66
CA LEU A 710 6.68 -4.16 0.23
C LEU A 710 5.82 -4.37 1.48
N ALA A 711 6.30 -3.86 2.62
CA ALA A 711 5.58 -3.91 3.90
C ALA A 711 4.39 -2.94 3.97
N SER A 712 4.21 -2.08 2.96
CA SER A 712 3.21 -1.00 2.91
C SER A 712 1.77 -1.52 2.79
N VAL A 713 0.88 -0.99 3.63
CA VAL A 713 -0.56 -1.27 3.64
C VAL A 713 -1.27 -0.68 2.41
N THR A 714 -0.73 0.41 1.84
CA THR A 714 -1.19 1.08 0.60
C THR A 714 -1.33 0.10 -0.58
N THR A 715 -0.62 -1.03 -0.54
CA THR A 715 -0.85 -2.23 -1.39
C THR A 715 -2.34 -2.53 -1.62
N VAL A 716 -3.15 -2.55 -0.54
CA VAL A 716 -4.59 -2.91 -0.60
C VAL A 716 -5.36 -1.95 -1.49
N VAL A 717 -5.12 -0.65 -1.31
CA VAL A 717 -5.70 0.43 -2.13
C VAL A 717 -5.26 0.30 -3.59
N ASN A 718 -4.00 0.00 -3.87
CA ASN A 718 -3.49 -0.21 -5.24
C ASN A 718 -4.16 -1.40 -5.95
N VAL A 719 -4.40 -2.51 -5.23
CA VAL A 719 -5.12 -3.67 -5.75
C VAL A 719 -6.58 -3.32 -6.06
N ILE A 720 -7.27 -2.55 -5.20
CA ILE A 720 -8.65 -2.11 -5.43
C ILE A 720 -8.74 -1.10 -6.58
N ARG A 721 -7.83 -0.12 -6.68
CA ARG A 721 -7.73 0.85 -7.80
C ARG A 721 -7.64 0.11 -9.14
N GLN A 722 -6.67 -0.81 -9.27
CA GLN A 722 -6.49 -1.59 -10.49
C GLN A 722 -7.67 -2.53 -10.75
N GLY A 723 -8.26 -3.11 -9.70
CA GLY A 723 -9.44 -3.96 -9.81
C GLY A 723 -10.67 -3.23 -10.35
N ARG A 724 -10.94 -2.01 -9.87
CA ARG A 724 -12.01 -1.14 -10.39
C ARG A 724 -11.76 -0.79 -11.87
N CYS A 725 -10.53 -0.42 -12.24
CA CYS A 725 -10.17 -0.11 -13.63
C CYS A 725 -10.31 -1.33 -14.56
N ALA A 726 -9.85 -2.51 -14.13
CA ALA A 726 -9.98 -3.76 -14.87
C ALA A 726 -11.46 -4.14 -15.06
N LEU A 727 -12.26 -4.07 -14.00
CA LEU A 727 -13.69 -4.38 -14.03
C LEU A 727 -14.48 -3.46 -14.98
N VAL A 728 -14.25 -2.15 -14.91
CA VAL A 728 -14.87 -1.18 -15.83
C VAL A 728 -14.49 -1.49 -17.28
N SER A 729 -13.23 -1.80 -17.54
CA SER A 729 -12.74 -2.12 -18.88
C SER A 729 -13.35 -3.43 -19.41
N THR A 730 -13.50 -4.47 -18.58
CA THR A 730 -14.18 -5.73 -18.94
C THR A 730 -15.65 -5.53 -19.29
N ILE A 731 -16.38 -4.74 -18.50
CA ILE A 731 -17.81 -4.46 -18.74
C ILE A 731 -18.03 -3.72 -20.06
N GLN A 732 -17.19 -2.74 -20.36
CA GLN A 732 -17.24 -2.01 -21.62
C GLN A 732 -16.88 -2.87 -22.82
N MET A 733 -15.82 -3.69 -22.70
CA MET A 733 -15.43 -4.64 -23.74
C MET A 733 -16.62 -5.52 -24.13
N TYR A 734 -17.34 -6.10 -23.16
CA TYR A 734 -18.56 -6.85 -23.44
C TYR A 734 -19.68 -5.99 -24.04
N LYS A 735 -19.89 -4.76 -23.58
CA LYS A 735 -20.94 -3.87 -24.11
C LYS A 735 -20.69 -3.47 -25.57
N ILE A 736 -19.46 -3.08 -25.90
CA ILE A 736 -19.02 -2.71 -27.25
C ILE A 736 -19.08 -3.94 -28.17
N LEU A 737 -18.61 -5.09 -27.70
CA LEU A 737 -18.68 -6.35 -28.43
C LEU A 737 -20.14 -6.72 -28.76
N ALA A 738 -21.05 -6.65 -27.77
CA ALA A 738 -22.46 -6.97 -27.98
C ALA A 738 -23.08 -6.13 -29.12
N LEU A 739 -22.84 -4.82 -29.07
CA LEU A 739 -23.35 -3.88 -30.08
C LEU A 739 -22.72 -4.15 -31.45
N ASN A 740 -21.39 -4.29 -31.53
CA ASN A 740 -20.69 -4.52 -32.79
C ASN A 740 -21.11 -5.85 -33.45
N CYS A 741 -21.34 -6.90 -32.67
CA CYS A 741 -21.86 -8.18 -33.17
C CYS A 741 -23.31 -8.07 -33.68
N LEU A 742 -24.19 -7.36 -32.95
CA LEU A 742 -25.58 -7.15 -33.37
C LEU A 742 -25.69 -6.29 -34.65
N ILE A 743 -24.92 -5.21 -34.75
CA ILE A 743 -24.82 -4.36 -35.94
C ILE A 743 -24.30 -5.16 -37.14
N SER A 744 -23.21 -5.91 -36.95
CA SER A 744 -22.59 -6.69 -38.02
C SER A 744 -23.50 -7.81 -38.52
N ALA A 745 -24.22 -8.50 -37.63
CA ALA A 745 -25.15 -9.56 -38.01
C ALA A 745 -26.28 -9.06 -38.93
N TYR A 746 -26.81 -7.85 -38.70
CA TYR A 746 -27.81 -7.26 -39.58
C TYR A 746 -27.20 -6.73 -40.88
N SER A 747 -26.11 -5.97 -40.81
CA SER A 747 -25.42 -5.42 -41.99
C SER A 747 -25.07 -6.52 -43.00
N LEU A 748 -24.46 -7.59 -42.50
CA LEU A 748 -24.05 -8.75 -43.29
C LEU A 748 -25.26 -9.53 -43.83
N SER A 749 -26.35 -9.64 -43.06
CA SER A 749 -27.60 -10.23 -43.53
C SER A 749 -28.21 -9.47 -44.72
N VAL A 750 -28.17 -8.13 -44.73
CA VAL A 750 -28.67 -7.32 -45.85
C VAL A 750 -27.78 -7.50 -47.08
N LEU A 751 -26.46 -7.39 -46.92
CA LEU A 751 -25.48 -7.53 -48.00
C LEU A 751 -25.54 -8.93 -48.66
N TYR A 752 -25.58 -10.00 -47.86
CA TYR A 752 -25.70 -11.37 -48.39
C TYR A 752 -27.03 -11.62 -49.09
N LEU A 753 -28.13 -11.01 -48.64
CA LEU A 753 -29.42 -11.08 -49.35
C LEU A 753 -29.39 -10.31 -50.67
N ALA A 754 -28.63 -9.22 -50.77
CA ALA A 754 -28.38 -8.49 -52.01
C ALA A 754 -27.31 -9.15 -52.92
N GLY A 755 -26.52 -10.10 -52.38
CA GLY A 755 -25.41 -10.75 -53.08
C GLY A 755 -24.11 -9.94 -53.14
N ILE A 756 -24.06 -8.84 -52.39
CA ILE A 756 -22.96 -7.89 -52.35
C ILE A 756 -22.00 -8.26 -51.20
N LYS A 757 -20.71 -7.98 -51.40
CA LYS A 757 -19.62 -8.23 -50.45
C LYS A 757 -18.82 -6.94 -50.27
N PHE A 758 -18.16 -6.76 -49.13
CA PHE A 758 -17.17 -5.69 -48.96
C PHE A 758 -15.93 -5.96 -49.82
N GLY A 759 -15.22 -4.90 -50.21
CA GLY A 759 -13.93 -5.00 -50.90
C GLY A 759 -12.79 -5.31 -49.93
N ASP A 760 -11.72 -5.95 -50.40
CA ASP A 760 -10.58 -6.36 -49.57
C ASP A 760 -9.90 -5.15 -48.88
N ALA A 761 -9.78 -4.02 -49.59
CA ALA A 761 -9.25 -2.77 -49.04
C ALA A 761 -10.14 -2.22 -47.91
N GLN A 762 -11.46 -2.25 -48.10
CA GLN A 762 -12.44 -1.77 -47.12
C GLN A 762 -12.38 -2.60 -45.83
N ALA A 763 -12.35 -3.93 -45.96
CA ALA A 763 -12.21 -4.86 -44.83
C ALA A 763 -10.86 -4.74 -44.11
N THR A 764 -9.76 -4.55 -44.86
CA THR A 764 -8.41 -4.42 -44.28
C THR A 764 -8.26 -3.11 -43.50
N VAL A 765 -8.68 -1.98 -44.06
CA VAL A 765 -8.55 -0.66 -43.42
C VAL A 765 -9.43 -0.55 -42.18
N SER A 766 -10.69 -1.00 -42.24
CA SER A 766 -11.56 -1.02 -41.07
C SER A 766 -11.03 -1.97 -40.00
N GLY A 767 -10.62 -3.20 -40.37
CA GLY A 767 -10.06 -4.19 -39.45
C GLY A 767 -8.84 -3.66 -38.67
N ILE A 768 -7.89 -3.02 -39.36
CA ILE A 768 -6.70 -2.43 -38.72
C ILE A 768 -7.08 -1.30 -37.75
N LEU A 769 -7.89 -0.34 -38.19
CA LEU A 769 -8.25 0.83 -37.38
C LEU A 769 -9.09 0.46 -36.15
N LEU A 770 -10.04 -0.46 -36.31
CA LEU A 770 -10.86 -0.98 -35.22
C LEU A 770 -10.01 -1.80 -34.23
N SER A 771 -9.06 -2.61 -34.72
CA SER A 771 -8.11 -3.35 -33.87
C SER A 771 -7.29 -2.41 -32.98
N VAL A 772 -6.81 -1.28 -33.53
CA VAL A 772 -6.09 -0.26 -32.73
C VAL A 772 -6.99 0.37 -31.66
N CYS A 773 -8.28 0.58 -31.96
CA CYS A 773 -9.25 1.09 -30.99
C CYS A 773 -9.51 0.08 -29.86
N PHE A 774 -9.83 -1.18 -30.20
CA PHE A 774 -9.99 -2.28 -29.23
C PHE A 774 -8.74 -2.46 -28.35
N MET A 775 -7.55 -2.57 -28.97
CA MET A 775 -6.28 -2.67 -28.23
C MET A 775 -6.02 -1.49 -27.29
N SER A 776 -6.64 -0.33 -27.53
CA SER A 776 -6.49 0.85 -26.69
C SER A 776 -7.46 0.89 -25.51
N ILE A 777 -8.57 0.14 -25.49
CA ILE A 777 -9.50 0.07 -24.35
C ILE A 777 -8.77 -0.40 -23.09
N SER A 778 -8.03 -1.50 -23.21
CA SER A 778 -7.32 -2.14 -22.09
C SER A 778 -6.09 -1.36 -21.60
N ARG A 779 -5.72 -0.26 -22.26
CA ARG A 779 -4.56 0.58 -21.90
C ARG A 779 -4.90 1.78 -21.01
N GLY A 780 -6.18 2.02 -20.70
CA GLY A 780 -6.56 3.08 -19.76
C GLY A 780 -5.98 2.83 -18.36
N LYS A 781 -5.37 3.84 -17.74
CA LYS A 781 -4.83 3.70 -16.38
C LYS A 781 -5.89 3.97 -15.31
N ALA A 782 -5.77 3.27 -14.18
CA ALA A 782 -6.54 3.58 -12.98
C ALA A 782 -6.21 5.00 -12.47
N ILE A 783 -7.18 5.64 -11.81
CA ILE A 783 -6.98 6.93 -11.13
C ILE A 783 -6.46 6.69 -9.71
N GLU A 784 -5.61 7.60 -9.24
CA GLU A 784 -4.97 7.53 -7.92
C GLU A 784 -5.95 7.79 -6.77
N LYS A 785 -6.91 8.70 -6.91
CA LYS A 785 -7.97 8.87 -5.92
C LYS A 785 -9.04 7.77 -6.03
N LEU A 786 -9.35 7.13 -4.91
CA LEU A 786 -10.48 6.20 -4.80
C LEU A 786 -11.81 6.97 -4.68
N SER A 787 -12.84 6.53 -5.40
CA SER A 787 -14.18 7.12 -5.42
C SER A 787 -15.14 6.47 -4.40
N LYS A 788 -16.15 7.22 -3.91
CA LYS A 788 -17.32 6.62 -3.26
C LYS A 788 -18.13 5.74 -4.23
N GLU A 789 -18.29 6.18 -5.49
CA GLU A 789 -18.93 5.37 -6.54
C GLU A 789 -18.20 4.04 -6.77
N ARG A 790 -18.98 2.99 -7.07
CA ARG A 790 -18.51 1.63 -7.36
C ARG A 790 -18.85 1.20 -8.80
N PRO A 791 -18.02 0.37 -9.46
CA PRO A 791 -18.36 -0.18 -10.77
C PRO A 791 -19.55 -1.14 -10.71
N GLN A 792 -20.25 -1.31 -11.84
CA GLN A 792 -21.40 -2.20 -11.94
C GLN A 792 -21.03 -3.68 -11.65
N PRO A 793 -21.89 -4.45 -10.95
CA PRO A 793 -21.57 -5.80 -10.49
C PRO A 793 -21.74 -6.90 -11.55
N GLY A 794 -22.11 -6.57 -12.79
CA GLY A 794 -22.27 -7.55 -13.88
C GLY A 794 -22.90 -6.94 -15.12
N ILE A 795 -22.94 -7.70 -16.22
CA ILE A 795 -23.54 -7.24 -17.50
C ILE A 795 -25.07 -7.31 -17.52
N PHE A 796 -25.67 -8.21 -16.73
CA PHE A 796 -27.12 -8.40 -16.65
C PHE A 796 -27.78 -7.48 -15.61
N ASN A 797 -27.63 -6.16 -15.79
CA ASN A 797 -28.42 -5.15 -15.09
C ASN A 797 -29.37 -4.42 -16.06
N ILE A 798 -30.37 -3.72 -15.52
CA ILE A 798 -31.38 -3.01 -16.32
C ILE A 798 -30.73 -1.93 -17.20
N TYR A 799 -29.73 -1.21 -16.66
CA TYR A 799 -29.00 -0.16 -17.36
C TYR A 799 -28.23 -0.65 -18.59
N ILE A 800 -27.31 -1.61 -18.45
CA ILE A 800 -26.44 -2.08 -19.54
C ILE A 800 -27.28 -2.81 -20.59
N MET A 801 -28.21 -3.67 -20.18
CA MET A 801 -29.07 -4.38 -21.12
C MET A 801 -30.02 -3.43 -21.87
N GLY A 802 -30.65 -2.49 -21.14
CA GLY A 802 -31.46 -1.43 -21.75
C GLY A 802 -30.67 -0.56 -22.72
N SER A 803 -29.41 -0.27 -22.40
CA SER A 803 -28.51 0.50 -23.25
C SER A 803 -28.09 -0.25 -24.52
N ILE A 804 -27.68 -1.52 -24.40
CA ILE A 804 -27.34 -2.36 -25.56
C ILE A 804 -28.54 -2.45 -26.52
N LEU A 805 -29.74 -2.72 -25.98
CA LEU A 805 -30.95 -2.82 -26.80
C LEU A 805 -31.40 -1.46 -27.37
N GLY A 806 -31.25 -0.38 -26.61
CA GLY A 806 -31.59 0.98 -27.03
C GLY A 806 -30.70 1.52 -28.15
N GLN A 807 -29.38 1.42 -27.98
CA GLN A 807 -28.42 1.79 -29.02
C GLN A 807 -28.59 0.89 -30.26
N PHE A 808 -28.75 -0.43 -30.08
CA PHE A 808 -29.02 -1.34 -31.20
C PHE A 808 -30.30 -0.97 -31.98
N ALA A 809 -31.39 -0.59 -31.30
CA ALA A 809 -32.64 -0.20 -31.96
C ALA A 809 -32.47 1.07 -32.82
N ILE A 810 -31.66 2.04 -32.37
CA ILE A 810 -31.33 3.25 -33.13
C ILE A 810 -30.48 2.90 -34.35
N HIS A 811 -29.40 2.13 -34.15
CA HIS A 811 -28.52 1.70 -35.23
C HIS A 811 -29.26 0.87 -36.30
N LEU A 812 -30.15 -0.02 -35.86
CA LEU A 812 -31.02 -0.80 -36.74
C LEU A 812 -32.01 0.09 -37.52
N ALA A 813 -32.58 1.11 -36.89
CA ALA A 813 -33.50 2.04 -37.56
C ALA A 813 -32.79 2.87 -38.64
N ALA A 814 -31.59 3.39 -38.37
CA ALA A 814 -30.75 4.09 -39.34
C ALA A 814 -30.38 3.20 -40.54
N LEU A 815 -30.01 1.94 -40.26
CA LEU A 815 -29.61 0.96 -41.27
C LEU A 815 -30.80 0.52 -42.16
N ILE A 816 -32.00 0.35 -41.58
CA ILE A 816 -33.25 0.14 -42.32
C ILE A 816 -33.62 1.36 -43.17
N TYR A 817 -33.45 2.58 -42.65
CA TYR A 817 -33.77 3.81 -43.38
C TYR A 817 -32.89 3.98 -44.63
N ILE A 818 -31.57 3.88 -44.48
CA ILE A 818 -30.62 3.98 -45.59
C ILE A 818 -30.82 2.86 -46.61
N THR A 819 -31.06 1.62 -46.17
CA THR A 819 -31.35 0.49 -47.08
C THR A 819 -32.60 0.77 -47.93
N LYS A 820 -33.65 1.38 -47.36
CA LYS A 820 -34.87 1.75 -48.10
C LYS A 820 -34.63 2.88 -49.11
N GLU A 821 -33.88 3.91 -48.73
CA GLU A 821 -33.51 5.00 -49.64
C GLU A 821 -32.66 4.50 -50.81
N ILE A 822 -31.72 3.59 -50.56
CA ILE A 822 -30.92 2.97 -51.62
C ILE A 822 -31.79 2.15 -52.56
N TYR A 823 -32.72 1.33 -52.06
CA TYR A 823 -33.64 0.57 -52.93
C TYR A 823 -34.66 1.43 -53.70
N ILE A 824 -34.78 2.73 -53.40
CA ILE A 824 -35.53 3.70 -54.23
C ILE A 824 -34.67 4.22 -55.38
N LEU A 825 -33.35 4.38 -55.17
CA LEU A 825 -32.39 4.87 -56.17
C LEU A 825 -31.86 3.75 -57.09
N GLU A 826 -31.53 2.60 -56.50
CA GLU A 826 -30.98 1.41 -57.13
C GLU A 826 -31.91 0.21 -56.82
N PRO A 827 -32.92 -0.07 -57.66
CA PRO A 827 -33.87 -1.15 -57.44
C PRO A 827 -33.19 -2.52 -57.41
N ARG A 828 -33.49 -3.32 -56.39
CA ARG A 828 -32.87 -4.63 -56.16
C ARG A 828 -33.07 -5.60 -57.33
N GLU A 829 -31.99 -6.19 -57.82
CA GLU A 829 -32.03 -7.18 -58.89
C GLU A 829 -32.86 -8.43 -58.48
N PRO A 830 -33.77 -8.93 -59.34
CA PRO A 830 -34.64 -10.07 -59.02
C PRO A 830 -33.95 -11.43 -59.13
N GLN A 831 -32.80 -11.53 -59.80
CA GLN A 831 -31.93 -12.71 -59.83
C GLN A 831 -30.54 -12.31 -59.35
N VAL A 832 -30.15 -12.82 -58.17
CA VAL A 832 -28.87 -12.48 -57.53
C VAL A 832 -27.82 -13.55 -57.85
N ASP A 833 -26.77 -13.19 -58.58
CA ASP A 833 -25.60 -14.03 -58.74
C ASP A 833 -24.62 -13.83 -57.56
N LEU A 834 -24.33 -14.93 -56.87
CA LEU A 834 -23.51 -14.98 -55.65
C LEU A 834 -22.05 -15.36 -55.91
N ASP A 835 -21.79 -15.88 -57.11
CA ASP A 835 -20.44 -16.20 -57.59
C ASP A 835 -19.81 -15.00 -58.32
N LYS A 836 -20.58 -13.90 -58.49
CA LYS A 836 -20.09 -12.60 -58.96
C LYS A 836 -18.93 -12.13 -58.06
N THR A 837 -17.85 -11.67 -58.71
CA THR A 837 -16.73 -10.99 -58.05
C THR A 837 -17.19 -9.66 -57.45
N PHE A 838 -16.41 -9.11 -56.51
CA PHE A 838 -16.69 -7.80 -55.94
C PHE A 838 -16.86 -6.74 -57.03
N GLU A 839 -17.97 -6.01 -56.98
CA GLU A 839 -18.24 -4.83 -57.80
C GLU A 839 -18.66 -3.67 -56.88
N PRO A 840 -18.11 -2.45 -57.06
CA PRO A 840 -18.55 -1.27 -56.33
C PRO A 840 -20.04 -0.98 -56.58
N SER A 841 -20.82 -0.87 -55.51
CA SER A 841 -22.25 -0.52 -55.54
C SER A 841 -22.56 0.59 -54.54
N LEU A 842 -23.68 1.29 -54.76
CA LEU A 842 -24.16 2.31 -53.82
C LEU A 842 -24.50 1.67 -52.47
N LEU A 843 -25.11 0.47 -52.50
CA LEU A 843 -25.39 -0.30 -51.29
C LEU A 843 -24.11 -0.67 -50.52
N ASN A 844 -23.06 -1.16 -51.18
CA ASN A 844 -21.80 -1.46 -50.50
C ASN A 844 -21.22 -0.22 -49.81
N THR A 845 -21.12 0.89 -50.56
CA THR A 845 -20.53 2.15 -50.09
C THR A 845 -21.25 2.70 -48.86
N ALA A 846 -22.58 2.81 -48.93
CA ALA A 846 -23.39 3.37 -47.85
C ALA A 846 -23.46 2.44 -46.62
N MET A 847 -23.56 1.11 -46.82
CA MET A 847 -23.54 0.14 -45.72
C MET A 847 -22.18 0.15 -45.00
N PHE A 848 -21.06 0.22 -45.74
CA PHE A 848 -19.73 0.30 -45.16
C PHE A 848 -19.54 1.58 -44.33
N LEU A 849 -19.85 2.75 -44.89
CA LEU A 849 -19.69 4.03 -44.20
C LEU A 849 -20.58 4.15 -42.96
N LEU A 850 -21.83 3.67 -43.04
CA LEU A 850 -22.74 3.68 -41.88
C LEU A 850 -22.30 2.66 -40.82
N GLN A 851 -21.91 1.43 -41.19
CA GLN A 851 -21.38 0.45 -40.24
C GLN A 851 -20.12 0.95 -39.53
N LEU A 852 -19.20 1.58 -40.28
CA LEU A 852 -17.97 2.15 -39.72
C LEU A 852 -18.28 3.29 -38.75
N SER A 853 -19.22 4.18 -39.10
CA SER A 853 -19.71 5.25 -38.22
C SER A 853 -20.36 4.70 -36.94
N GLN A 854 -21.18 3.65 -37.05
CA GLN A 854 -21.82 2.99 -35.93
C GLN A 854 -20.79 2.34 -35.00
N GLN A 855 -19.77 1.68 -35.53
CA GLN A 855 -18.68 1.12 -34.72
C GLN A 855 -17.90 2.20 -33.96
N ILE A 856 -17.66 3.39 -34.54
CA ILE A 856 -17.05 4.52 -33.81
C ILE A 856 -17.99 5.02 -32.71
N SER A 857 -19.29 5.09 -33.00
CA SER A 857 -20.33 5.47 -32.03
C SER A 857 -20.31 4.54 -30.82
N THR A 858 -20.24 3.22 -31.02
CA THR A 858 -20.20 2.25 -29.91
C THR A 858 -18.95 2.43 -29.05
N PHE A 859 -17.75 2.70 -29.60
CA PHE A 859 -16.58 3.04 -28.78
C PHE A 859 -16.75 4.35 -28.01
N THR A 860 -17.19 5.40 -28.69
CA THR A 860 -17.19 6.78 -28.14
C THR A 860 -18.26 6.95 -27.06
N VAL A 861 -19.48 6.47 -27.32
CA VAL A 861 -20.64 6.60 -26.42
C VAL A 861 -20.48 5.73 -25.17
N ASN A 862 -19.90 4.53 -25.31
CA ASN A 862 -19.80 3.57 -24.20
C ASN A 862 -18.49 3.68 -23.40
N TYR A 863 -17.61 4.62 -23.72
CA TYR A 863 -16.38 4.85 -22.95
C TYR A 863 -16.67 5.53 -21.60
N ILE A 864 -16.58 4.79 -20.51
CA ILE A 864 -16.61 5.33 -19.14
C ILE A 864 -15.16 5.62 -18.72
N GLY A 865 -14.84 6.89 -18.42
CA GLY A 865 -13.54 7.31 -17.90
C GLY A 865 -13.58 7.48 -16.37
N ARG A 866 -13.52 8.75 -15.94
CA ARG A 866 -13.68 9.16 -14.54
C ARG A 866 -15.03 8.67 -13.98
N PRO A 867 -15.10 8.26 -12.69
CA PRO A 867 -14.04 8.39 -11.67
C PRO A 867 -13.03 7.23 -11.61
N PHE A 868 -13.21 6.15 -12.38
CA PHE A 868 -12.43 4.91 -12.19
C PHE A 868 -11.09 4.87 -12.94
N ARG A 869 -11.00 5.55 -14.09
CA ARG A 869 -9.83 5.55 -14.95
C ARG A 869 -9.72 6.84 -15.77
N GLU A 870 -8.60 7.00 -16.47
CA GLU A 870 -8.33 8.08 -17.41
C GLU A 870 -9.49 8.35 -18.41
N SER A 871 -9.61 9.60 -18.83
CA SER A 871 -10.59 10.09 -19.81
C SER A 871 -10.20 9.72 -21.25
N ILE A 872 -11.19 9.75 -22.16
CA ILE A 872 -11.01 9.43 -23.59
C ILE A 872 -9.85 10.19 -24.26
N HIS A 873 -9.67 11.47 -23.94
CA HIS A 873 -8.60 12.32 -24.48
C HIS A 873 -7.21 12.02 -23.90
N GLU A 874 -7.14 11.51 -22.67
CA GLU A 874 -5.89 11.13 -22.00
C GLU A 874 -5.33 9.82 -22.62
N ASN A 875 -6.23 8.92 -23.03
CA ASN A 875 -5.89 7.71 -23.79
C ASN A 875 -5.61 8.01 -25.27
N LYS A 876 -4.39 8.51 -25.54
CA LYS A 876 -3.90 8.88 -26.88
C LYS A 876 -4.16 7.83 -27.97
N GLY A 877 -3.98 6.53 -27.67
CA GLY A 877 -4.16 5.46 -28.65
C GLY A 877 -5.59 5.37 -29.16
N MET A 878 -6.56 5.43 -28.24
CA MET A 878 -7.98 5.38 -28.57
C MET A 878 -8.46 6.70 -29.18
N TYR A 879 -8.00 7.84 -28.68
CA TYR A 879 -8.38 9.16 -29.20
C TYR A 879 -7.94 9.35 -30.66
N TYR A 880 -6.69 9.04 -31.00
CA TYR A 880 -6.21 9.10 -32.39
C TYR A 880 -6.86 8.03 -33.27
N GLY A 881 -7.17 6.85 -32.73
CA GLY A 881 -7.95 5.83 -33.43
C GLY A 881 -9.32 6.37 -33.86
N ILE A 882 -10.12 6.84 -32.91
CA ILE A 882 -11.46 7.41 -33.14
C ILE A 882 -11.41 8.57 -34.14
N LEU A 883 -10.47 9.51 -33.99
CA LEU A 883 -10.29 10.62 -34.94
C LEU A 883 -9.96 10.13 -36.35
N SER A 884 -9.10 9.13 -36.50
CA SER A 884 -8.70 8.60 -37.80
C SER A 884 -9.87 7.95 -38.54
N VAL A 885 -10.69 7.17 -37.82
CA VAL A 885 -11.87 6.54 -38.45
C VAL A 885 -12.98 7.56 -38.70
N ALA A 886 -13.19 8.53 -37.81
CA ALA A 886 -14.16 9.60 -38.02
C ALA A 886 -13.81 10.46 -39.25
N ALA A 887 -12.52 10.78 -39.44
CA ALA A 887 -12.04 11.46 -40.64
C ALA A 887 -12.31 10.64 -41.92
N LEU A 888 -12.09 9.33 -41.89
CA LEU A 888 -12.40 8.43 -43.02
C LEU A 888 -13.91 8.38 -43.32
N CYS A 889 -14.76 8.29 -42.29
CA CYS A 889 -16.22 8.34 -42.44
C CYS A 889 -16.70 9.65 -43.07
N ILE A 890 -16.19 10.80 -42.60
CA ILE A 890 -16.57 12.13 -43.10
C ILE A 890 -16.05 12.35 -44.52
N ALA A 891 -14.79 11.98 -44.82
CA ALA A 891 -14.23 12.08 -46.16
C ALA A 891 -14.99 11.22 -47.17
N GLY A 892 -15.36 10.00 -46.78
CA GLY A 892 -16.17 9.08 -47.58
C GLY A 892 -17.58 9.59 -47.86
N SER A 893 -18.31 10.02 -46.83
CA SER A 893 -19.72 10.44 -46.97
C SER A 893 -19.91 11.78 -47.68
N THR A 894 -18.95 12.70 -47.54
CA THR A 894 -19.00 14.03 -48.19
C THR A 894 -18.31 14.07 -49.56
N GLU A 895 -17.47 13.07 -49.86
CA GLU A 895 -16.56 13.03 -51.02
C GLU A 895 -15.54 14.17 -51.06
N PHE A 896 -15.14 14.68 -49.89
CA PHE A 896 -14.15 15.77 -49.79
C PHE A 896 -12.77 15.41 -50.38
N MET A 897 -12.42 14.12 -50.41
CA MET A 897 -11.18 13.61 -51.01
C MET A 897 -11.47 12.54 -52.09
N PRO A 898 -11.61 12.92 -53.37
CA PRO A 898 -11.93 11.99 -54.45
C PRO A 898 -10.93 10.84 -54.59
N GLU A 899 -9.63 11.13 -54.45
CA GLU A 899 -8.54 10.14 -54.53
C GLU A 899 -8.67 9.04 -53.46
N LEU A 900 -9.11 9.41 -52.25
CA LEU A 900 -9.35 8.47 -51.16
C LEU A 900 -10.58 7.58 -51.42
N ASN A 901 -11.62 8.16 -52.03
CA ASN A 901 -12.82 7.41 -52.39
C ASN A 901 -12.56 6.39 -53.50
N GLU A 902 -11.76 6.74 -54.50
CA GLU A 902 -11.33 5.82 -55.55
C GLU A 902 -10.45 4.69 -54.99
N ALA A 903 -9.49 5.02 -54.11
CA ALA A 903 -8.64 4.04 -53.42
C ALA A 903 -9.45 3.07 -52.52
N MET A 904 -10.52 3.56 -51.89
CA MET A 904 -11.45 2.76 -51.08
C MET A 904 -12.57 2.08 -51.89
N GLN A 905 -12.57 2.21 -53.21
CA GLN A 905 -13.57 1.64 -54.13
C GLN A 905 -15.01 2.05 -53.79
N PHE A 906 -15.20 3.32 -53.40
CA PHE A 906 -16.51 3.93 -53.16
C PHE A 906 -17.13 4.43 -54.48
N VAL A 907 -18.44 4.21 -54.63
CA VAL A 907 -19.20 4.68 -55.81
C VAL A 907 -19.53 6.17 -55.65
N PRO A 908 -19.38 7.01 -56.69
CA PRO A 908 -19.75 8.42 -56.63
C PRO A 908 -21.27 8.59 -56.40
N MET A 909 -21.62 9.44 -55.44
CA MET A 909 -22.97 9.59 -54.90
C MET A 909 -23.63 10.91 -55.34
N GLU A 910 -24.94 10.87 -55.60
CA GLU A 910 -25.73 12.08 -55.83
C GLU A 910 -25.71 13.03 -54.62
N ALA A 911 -25.69 14.34 -54.87
CA ALA A 911 -25.61 15.36 -53.82
C ALA A 911 -26.72 15.24 -52.76
N LEU A 912 -27.95 14.89 -53.14
CA LEU A 912 -29.05 14.65 -52.20
C LEU A 912 -28.80 13.41 -51.34
N PHE A 913 -28.28 12.32 -51.92
CA PHE A 913 -27.97 11.11 -51.18
C PHE A 913 -26.81 11.31 -50.19
N LYS A 914 -25.76 12.05 -50.57
CA LYS A 914 -24.66 12.43 -49.67
C LYS A 914 -25.12 13.17 -48.43
N ILE A 915 -26.04 14.14 -48.62
CA ILE A 915 -26.65 14.87 -47.50
C ILE A 915 -27.48 13.92 -46.62
N LYS A 916 -28.34 13.07 -47.21
CA LYS A 916 -29.13 12.08 -46.45
C LYS A 916 -28.25 11.12 -45.64
N LEU A 917 -27.19 10.57 -46.24
CA LEU A 917 -26.26 9.65 -45.61
C LEU A 917 -25.52 10.33 -44.44
N THR A 918 -24.93 11.51 -44.69
CA THR A 918 -24.18 12.28 -43.67
C THR A 918 -25.07 12.70 -42.50
N VAL A 919 -26.29 13.19 -42.78
CA VAL A 919 -27.28 13.55 -41.73
C VAL A 919 -27.70 12.31 -40.94
N THR A 920 -27.88 11.16 -41.59
CA THR A 920 -28.24 9.91 -40.90
C THR A 920 -27.13 9.43 -39.98
N MET A 921 -25.85 9.48 -40.41
CA MET A 921 -24.70 9.11 -39.58
C MET A 921 -24.57 10.01 -38.33
N LEU A 922 -24.78 11.32 -38.48
CA LEU A 922 -24.76 12.26 -37.35
C LEU A 922 -25.95 12.02 -36.40
N LEU A 923 -27.15 11.84 -36.94
CA LEU A 923 -28.37 11.60 -36.16
C LEU A 923 -28.30 10.27 -35.40
N ASP A 924 -27.78 9.21 -36.02
CA ASP A 924 -27.48 7.92 -35.39
C ASP A 924 -26.56 8.08 -34.18
N PHE A 925 -25.44 8.78 -34.34
CA PHE A 925 -24.51 9.08 -33.25
C PHE A 925 -25.15 9.86 -32.10
N PHE A 926 -25.83 10.99 -32.40
CA PHE A 926 -26.43 11.82 -31.36
C PHE A 926 -27.60 11.14 -30.64
N LEU A 927 -28.42 10.34 -31.32
CA LEU A 927 -29.47 9.57 -30.67
C LEU A 927 -28.89 8.43 -29.81
N ALA A 928 -27.86 7.71 -30.28
CA ALA A 928 -27.18 6.68 -29.50
C ALA A 928 -26.54 7.26 -28.23
N TRP A 929 -25.94 8.45 -28.32
CA TRP A 929 -25.42 9.20 -27.18
C TRP A 929 -26.53 9.65 -26.22
N ALA A 930 -27.64 10.18 -26.74
CA ALA A 930 -28.75 10.64 -25.91
C ALA A 930 -29.43 9.49 -25.14
N ILE A 931 -29.66 8.33 -25.77
CA ILE A 931 -30.29 7.19 -25.08
C ILE A 931 -29.36 6.61 -24.00
N GLU A 932 -28.05 6.60 -24.22
CA GLU A 932 -27.06 6.22 -23.22
C GLU A 932 -27.11 7.16 -22.02
N LEU A 933 -27.12 8.48 -22.24
CA LEU A 933 -27.17 9.48 -21.18
C LEU A 933 -28.44 9.37 -20.34
N ILE A 934 -29.59 9.18 -20.99
CA ILE A 934 -30.89 9.00 -20.34
C ILE A 934 -30.88 7.72 -19.48
N LEU A 935 -30.47 6.58 -20.04
CA LEU A 935 -30.45 5.31 -19.32
C LEU A 935 -29.44 5.31 -18.18
N LYS A 936 -28.29 5.96 -18.36
CA LYS A 936 -27.30 6.19 -17.31
C LYS A 936 -27.91 7.01 -16.16
N HIS A 937 -28.60 8.10 -16.46
CA HIS A 937 -29.18 8.96 -15.42
C HIS A 937 -30.30 8.27 -14.62
N PHE A 938 -31.16 7.47 -15.27
CA PHE A 938 -32.31 6.84 -14.60
C PHE A 938 -32.06 5.46 -13.98
N PHE A 939 -31.09 4.67 -14.49
CA PHE A 939 -30.95 3.25 -14.13
C PHE A 939 -29.55 2.84 -13.66
N MET A 940 -28.57 3.73 -13.61
CA MET A 940 -27.23 3.41 -13.09
C MET A 940 -27.25 3.41 -11.56
N ASP A 941 -27.12 2.24 -10.95
CA ASP A 941 -27.06 2.09 -9.50
C ASP A 941 -25.60 2.09 -9.02
N PHE A 942 -25.22 3.09 -8.22
CA PHE A 942 -23.88 3.24 -7.64
C PHE A 942 -23.81 2.85 -6.16
N LYS A 943 -24.90 2.34 -5.57
CA LYS A 943 -24.99 2.11 -4.12
C LYS A 943 -23.88 1.21 -3.59
N ALA A 944 -23.39 1.60 -2.41
CA ALA A 944 -22.53 0.76 -1.62
C ALA A 944 -23.30 -0.44 -1.04
N ALA A 945 -22.57 -1.42 -0.53
CA ALA A 945 -23.17 -2.46 0.29
C ALA A 945 -23.69 -1.85 1.61
N ASP A 946 -24.77 -2.39 2.13
CA ASP A 946 -25.46 -1.92 3.35
C ASP A 946 -24.65 -2.06 4.66
N ILE A 947 -23.47 -2.70 4.60
CA ILE A 947 -22.48 -2.77 5.67
C ILE A 947 -21.39 -1.68 5.55
N ALA A 948 -21.21 -1.10 4.36
CA ALA A 948 -20.21 -0.08 4.09
C ALA A 948 -20.69 1.33 4.47
N ASP A 949 -22.01 1.58 4.44
CA ASP A 949 -22.59 2.84 4.88
C ASP A 949 -22.20 3.15 6.34
N ARG A 950 -21.75 4.39 6.59
CA ARG A 950 -21.42 4.91 7.91
C ARG A 950 -22.43 6.00 8.25
N GLU A 951 -23.03 5.94 9.44
CA GLU A 951 -24.07 6.91 9.84
C GLU A 951 -23.56 8.36 9.84
N TYR A 952 -22.25 8.56 10.09
CA TYR A 952 -21.58 9.86 10.06
C TYR A 952 -21.54 10.51 8.66
N ASP A 953 -21.52 9.74 7.56
CA ASP A 953 -21.46 10.29 6.20
C ASP A 953 -22.78 11.00 5.78
N ASN A 954 -23.92 10.69 6.42
CA ASN A 954 -25.22 11.24 6.04
C ASN A 954 -25.46 12.69 6.53
N ASP A 955 -24.75 13.13 7.56
CA ASP A 955 -24.87 14.50 8.09
C ASP A 955 -23.85 15.46 7.44
N VAL A 956 -22.73 14.95 6.93
CA VAL A 956 -21.62 15.73 6.33
C VAL A 956 -22.05 16.45 5.05
N ASP A 957 -22.89 15.85 4.21
CA ASP A 957 -23.33 16.46 2.95
C ASP A 957 -24.37 17.59 3.13
N ASN A 958 -24.91 17.82 4.33
CA ASN A 958 -25.93 18.85 4.60
C ASN A 958 -25.50 19.96 5.57
N HIS A 959 -24.49 19.73 6.43
CA HIS A 959 -24.08 20.69 7.44
C HIS A 959 -22.56 20.86 7.45
N GLY A 960 -22.09 22.03 6.98
CA GLY A 960 -20.67 22.38 6.90
C GLY A 960 -20.04 22.56 8.29
N VAL A 961 -19.60 21.45 8.87
CA VAL A 961 -18.91 21.36 10.16
C VAL A 961 -17.39 21.30 9.93
N TYR A 962 -16.65 21.90 10.86
CA TYR A 962 -15.18 21.95 10.87
C TYR A 962 -14.56 20.54 11.04
N ILE A 963 -13.40 20.32 10.42
CA ILE A 963 -12.68 19.05 10.43
C ILE A 963 -11.48 19.19 11.37
N ASP A 964 -11.45 18.42 12.47
CA ASP A 964 -10.40 18.51 13.49
C ASP A 964 -9.03 17.94 13.04
N THR A 965 -8.99 17.20 11.92
CA THR A 965 -7.74 16.70 11.32
C THR A 965 -7.18 17.68 10.29
N TYR A 966 -6.02 18.27 10.59
CA TYR A 966 -5.27 19.12 9.68
C TYR A 966 -4.69 18.30 8.50
N ASP A 967 -5.26 18.49 7.31
CA ASP A 967 -4.71 18.00 6.04
C ASP A 967 -3.76 19.07 5.47
N PRO A 968 -2.46 18.80 5.28
CA PRO A 968 -1.53 19.80 4.76
C PRO A 968 -1.86 20.12 3.30
N THR A 969 -2.41 21.32 3.06
CA THR A 969 -2.97 21.69 1.75
C THR A 969 -1.95 21.59 0.62
N ILE A 970 -2.21 20.66 -0.30
CA ILE A 970 -1.60 20.63 -1.63
C ILE A 970 -2.43 21.58 -2.49
N GLU A 971 -1.81 22.72 -2.85
CA GLU A 971 -2.29 23.81 -3.71
C GLU A 971 -3.57 23.51 -4.50
N ASP A 972 -4.70 24.07 -4.06
CA ASP A 972 -6.04 23.74 -4.56
C ASP A 972 -6.81 25.00 -4.98
N SER A 973 -7.74 24.86 -5.92
CA SER A 973 -8.48 25.99 -6.51
C SER A 973 -9.98 25.81 -6.41
N TYR A 974 -10.64 26.73 -5.69
CA TYR A 974 -12.07 26.69 -5.40
C TYR A 974 -12.81 27.77 -6.18
N SER A 975 -13.91 27.40 -6.83
CA SER A 975 -14.82 28.36 -7.47
C SER A 975 -16.10 28.55 -6.64
N LYS A 976 -16.45 29.80 -6.31
CA LYS A 976 -17.66 30.12 -5.53
C LYS A 976 -18.32 31.39 -6.03
N GLU A 977 -19.61 31.31 -6.35
CA GLU A 977 -20.45 32.49 -6.64
C GLU A 977 -20.90 33.13 -5.32
N ILE A 978 -20.72 34.45 -5.18
CA ILE A 978 -21.22 35.25 -4.06
C ILE A 978 -21.89 36.52 -4.56
N GLU A 979 -22.83 37.07 -3.80
CA GLU A 979 -23.42 38.39 -4.07
C GLU A 979 -22.83 39.43 -3.12
N VAL A 980 -22.19 40.47 -3.68
CA VAL A 980 -21.61 41.59 -2.91
C VAL A 980 -22.23 42.91 -3.37
N ASP A 981 -22.85 43.63 -2.44
CA ASP A 981 -23.48 44.93 -2.65
C ASP A 981 -24.44 44.98 -3.88
N GLY A 982 -25.16 43.87 -4.14
CA GLY A 982 -26.12 43.74 -5.25
C GLY A 982 -25.51 43.34 -6.60
N ARG A 983 -24.26 42.86 -6.62
CA ARG A 983 -23.58 42.30 -7.80
C ARG A 983 -23.22 40.84 -7.56
N ALA A 984 -23.57 39.97 -8.50
CA ALA A 984 -23.07 38.59 -8.53
C ALA A 984 -21.60 38.58 -8.95
N CYS A 985 -20.76 37.92 -8.17
CA CYS A 985 -19.31 37.82 -8.35
C CYS A 985 -18.89 36.35 -8.25
N ASN A 986 -18.31 35.81 -9.32
CA ASN A 986 -17.66 34.51 -9.29
C ASN A 986 -16.22 34.68 -8.78
N LEU A 987 -15.91 34.04 -7.65
CA LEU A 987 -14.57 34.00 -7.08
C LEU A 987 -13.86 32.73 -7.50
N GLU A 988 -12.63 32.88 -7.99
CA GLU A 988 -11.63 31.81 -8.04
C GLU A 988 -10.67 32.03 -6.87
N ILE A 989 -10.74 31.15 -5.87
CA ILE A 989 -9.94 31.20 -4.64
C ILE A 989 -8.85 30.15 -4.76
N LEU A 990 -7.61 30.61 -4.93
CA LEU A 990 -6.42 29.76 -4.91
C LEU A 990 -5.86 29.69 -3.49
N ASP A 991 -5.84 28.50 -2.89
CA ASP A 991 -5.19 28.29 -1.60
C ASP A 991 -3.72 27.92 -1.79
N THR A 992 -2.82 28.68 -1.18
CA THR A 992 -1.37 28.53 -1.40
C THR A 992 -0.74 27.65 -0.34
N ALA A 993 -0.30 26.46 -0.74
CA ALA A 993 0.32 25.46 0.13
C ALA A 993 1.39 26.04 1.07
N GLY A 994 1.29 25.65 2.35
CA GLY A 994 2.25 26.04 3.41
C GLY A 994 3.65 25.43 3.28
N VAL A 995 3.88 24.53 2.32
CA VAL A 995 5.16 23.83 2.13
C VAL A 995 5.98 24.49 1.02
N ALA A 996 7.13 25.06 1.38
CA ALA A 996 7.94 25.96 0.54
C ALA A 996 8.74 25.30 -0.61
N GLN A 997 8.24 24.22 -1.24
CA GLN A 997 9.00 23.46 -2.25
C GLN A 997 9.03 24.09 -3.65
N PHE A 998 8.14 25.03 -4.00
CA PHE A 998 8.04 25.62 -5.35
C PHE A 998 7.92 27.16 -5.38
N THR A 999 8.97 27.87 -4.95
CA THR A 999 8.99 29.34 -4.85
C THR A 999 8.69 30.08 -6.16
N ALA A 1000 8.98 29.47 -7.32
CA ALA A 1000 8.79 30.10 -8.63
C ALA A 1000 7.31 30.28 -9.04
N MET A 1001 6.41 29.39 -8.60
CA MET A 1001 4.98 29.48 -8.95
C MET A 1001 4.28 30.60 -8.15
N ARG A 1002 4.74 30.85 -6.92
CA ARG A 1002 4.21 31.92 -6.04
C ARG A 1002 4.26 33.30 -6.71
N GLU A 1003 5.32 33.63 -7.47
CA GLU A 1003 5.39 34.90 -8.19
C GLU A 1003 4.32 35.03 -9.28
N LEU A 1004 3.99 33.94 -9.97
CA LEU A 1004 2.94 33.93 -11.00
C LEU A 1004 1.54 34.14 -10.40
N TYR A 1005 1.27 33.53 -9.25
CA TYR A 1005 0.00 33.71 -8.53
C TYR A 1005 -0.15 35.11 -7.96
N ILE A 1006 0.91 35.67 -7.36
CA ILE A 1006 0.92 37.07 -6.94
C ILE A 1006 0.75 38.01 -8.14
N LYS A 1007 1.34 37.68 -9.30
CA LYS A 1007 1.16 38.48 -10.52
C LYS A 1007 -0.29 38.46 -11.00
N ASN A 1008 -0.97 37.32 -10.99
CA ASN A 1008 -2.32 37.17 -11.53
C ASN A 1008 -3.45 37.57 -10.54
N GLY A 1009 -3.29 37.32 -9.23
CA GLY A 1009 -4.35 37.53 -8.23
C GLY A 1009 -4.84 38.97 -8.09
N GLN A 1010 -6.15 39.20 -8.06
CA GLN A 1010 -6.75 40.55 -8.01
C GLN A 1010 -6.81 41.14 -6.59
N GLY A 1011 -6.92 40.29 -5.55
CA GLY A 1011 -6.85 40.67 -4.15
C GLY A 1011 -6.30 39.52 -3.29
N PHE A 1012 -5.94 39.82 -2.04
CA PHE A 1012 -5.18 38.90 -1.18
C PHE A 1012 -5.75 38.88 0.25
N ILE A 1013 -5.96 37.68 0.79
CA ILE A 1013 -6.20 37.49 2.23
C ILE A 1013 -4.89 36.97 2.83
N LEU A 1014 -4.34 37.70 3.79
CA LEU A 1014 -3.11 37.32 4.48
C LEU A 1014 -3.48 36.79 5.88
N VAL A 1015 -3.33 35.48 6.07
CA VAL A 1015 -3.74 34.75 7.28
C VAL A 1015 -2.53 34.32 8.11
N TYR A 1016 -2.53 34.64 9.41
CA TYR A 1016 -1.58 34.09 10.40
C TYR A 1016 -2.33 33.36 11.53
N SER A 1017 -1.63 32.59 12.36
CA SER A 1017 -2.18 31.88 13.51
C SER A 1017 -1.99 32.71 14.79
N VAL A 1018 -3.06 32.96 15.56
CA VAL A 1018 -2.93 33.68 16.85
C VAL A 1018 -2.14 32.88 17.92
N ALA A 1019 -1.97 31.57 17.69
CA ALA A 1019 -1.23 30.64 18.56
C ALA A 1019 0.24 30.40 18.10
N ASP A 1020 0.73 31.10 17.07
CA ASP A 1020 2.15 31.03 16.67
C ASP A 1020 2.66 32.39 16.18
N LYS A 1021 3.54 33.00 16.97
CA LYS A 1021 4.17 34.28 16.64
C LYS A 1021 4.98 34.25 15.34
N LYS A 1022 5.61 33.13 14.97
CA LYS A 1022 6.43 33.04 13.74
C LYS A 1022 5.60 33.19 12.48
N SER A 1023 4.38 32.65 12.50
CA SER A 1023 3.44 32.78 11.37
C SER A 1023 3.16 34.24 11.00
N LEU A 1024 3.14 35.16 11.97
CA LEU A 1024 3.02 36.60 11.72
C LEU A 1024 4.30 37.21 11.14
N GLU A 1025 5.48 36.80 11.59
CA GLU A 1025 6.76 37.29 11.07
C GLU A 1025 6.98 36.90 9.60
N GLU A 1026 6.63 35.66 9.22
CA GLU A 1026 6.66 35.21 7.83
C GLU A 1026 5.68 36.01 6.94
N LEU A 1027 4.49 36.30 7.46
CA LEU A 1027 3.45 37.05 6.77
C LEU A 1027 3.88 38.47 6.37
N LEU A 1028 4.68 39.13 7.21
CA LEU A 1028 5.29 40.43 6.89
C LEU A 1028 6.16 40.34 5.63
N THR A 1029 6.95 39.28 5.48
CA THR A 1029 7.81 39.08 4.29
C THR A 1029 6.99 38.83 3.02
N ILE A 1030 5.86 38.11 3.13
CA ILE A 1030 4.93 37.86 2.02
C ILE A 1030 4.28 39.17 1.54
N ARG A 1031 3.93 40.08 2.46
CA ARG A 1031 3.42 41.43 2.11
C ARG A 1031 4.42 42.24 1.28
N GLU A 1032 5.71 42.20 1.62
CA GLU A 1032 6.76 42.86 0.85
C GLU A 1032 6.90 42.26 -0.56
N GLN A 1033 6.82 40.93 -0.68
CA GLN A 1033 6.82 40.25 -1.99
C GLN A 1033 5.61 40.67 -2.85
N ILE A 1034 4.41 40.73 -2.28
CA ILE A 1034 3.19 41.15 -2.99
C ILE A 1034 3.30 42.59 -3.50
N THR A 1035 3.72 43.53 -2.65
CA THR A 1035 3.84 44.95 -3.06
C THR A 1035 4.95 45.16 -4.09
N ARG A 1036 6.07 44.43 -3.98
CA ARG A 1036 7.17 44.42 -4.96
C ARG A 1036 6.72 43.89 -6.33
N ILE A 1037 6.00 42.76 -6.38
CA ILE A 1037 5.57 42.13 -7.63
C ILE A 1037 4.42 42.92 -8.30
N LYS A 1038 3.49 43.47 -7.51
CA LYS A 1038 2.41 44.34 -8.03
C LYS A 1038 2.87 45.76 -8.39
N GLY A 1039 4.11 46.14 -8.08
CA GLY A 1039 4.69 47.46 -8.37
C GLY A 1039 3.95 48.64 -7.74
N THR A 1040 3.04 48.39 -6.80
CA THR A 1040 2.11 49.36 -6.20
C THR A 1040 1.82 48.99 -4.76
N SER A 1041 1.67 49.99 -3.88
CA SER A 1041 1.28 49.80 -2.48
C SER A 1041 -0.24 49.62 -2.30
N ASN A 1042 -1.04 50.12 -3.25
CA ASN A 1042 -2.50 50.05 -3.25
C ASN A 1042 -3.01 48.74 -3.89
N VAL A 1043 -2.85 47.64 -3.17
CA VAL A 1043 -3.31 46.29 -3.56
C VAL A 1043 -4.49 45.89 -2.65
N PRO A 1044 -5.65 45.46 -3.19
CA PRO A 1044 -6.78 44.97 -2.39
C PRO A 1044 -6.34 43.85 -1.45
N MET A 1045 -6.54 44.04 -0.15
CA MET A 1045 -6.00 43.15 0.86
C MET A 1045 -6.79 43.20 2.17
N VAL A 1046 -6.85 42.06 2.87
CA VAL A 1046 -7.33 41.94 4.25
C VAL A 1046 -6.31 41.13 5.06
N LEU A 1047 -6.05 41.56 6.29
CA LEU A 1047 -5.23 40.85 7.28
C LEU A 1047 -6.13 40.02 8.20
N VAL A 1048 -5.76 38.77 8.47
CA VAL A 1048 -6.57 37.84 9.26
C VAL A 1048 -5.74 37.13 10.32
N GLY A 1049 -6.15 37.26 11.59
CA GLY A 1049 -5.66 36.44 12.70
C GLY A 1049 -6.59 35.24 12.90
N ASN A 1050 -6.19 34.06 12.46
CA ASN A 1050 -7.02 32.86 12.49
C ASN A 1050 -6.79 32.02 13.76
N LYS A 1051 -7.74 31.13 14.06
CA LYS A 1051 -7.83 30.30 15.28
C LYS A 1051 -8.10 31.11 16.55
N CYS A 1052 -8.90 32.19 16.47
CA CYS A 1052 -9.23 33.01 17.64
C CYS A 1052 -9.99 32.27 18.76
N ASP A 1053 -10.50 31.06 18.46
CA ASP A 1053 -11.06 30.08 19.38
C ASP A 1053 -10.04 29.44 20.34
N LEU A 1054 -8.76 29.36 19.98
CA LEU A 1054 -7.70 28.80 20.82
C LEU A 1054 -7.24 29.79 21.91
N THR A 1055 -8.10 30.05 22.88
CA THR A 1055 -7.84 31.03 23.94
C THR A 1055 -6.77 30.61 24.95
N GLU A 1056 -6.56 29.30 25.16
CA GLU A 1056 -5.53 28.79 26.08
C GLU A 1056 -4.13 28.71 25.45
N GLU A 1057 -4.04 28.65 24.11
CA GLU A 1057 -2.79 28.54 23.34
C GLU A 1057 -2.41 29.86 22.62
N ARG A 1058 -3.12 30.97 22.88
CA ARG A 1058 -2.87 32.27 22.22
C ARG A 1058 -1.50 32.84 22.61
N GLU A 1059 -0.67 33.13 21.61
CA GLU A 1059 0.62 33.84 21.75
C GLU A 1059 0.55 35.33 21.34
N LEU A 1060 -0.41 35.68 20.47
CA LEU A 1060 -0.56 37.02 19.89
C LEU A 1060 -1.87 37.67 20.33
N GLU A 1061 -1.80 38.93 20.78
CA GLU A 1061 -2.98 39.70 21.19
C GLU A 1061 -3.63 40.40 19.99
N PRO A 1062 -4.94 40.74 20.05
CA PRO A 1062 -5.61 41.46 18.97
C PRO A 1062 -4.95 42.83 18.68
N GLU A 1063 -4.27 43.41 19.68
CA GLU A 1063 -3.53 44.67 19.54
C GLU A 1063 -2.36 44.56 18.55
N ASP A 1064 -1.69 43.40 18.45
CA ASP A 1064 -0.57 43.15 17.53
C ASP A 1064 -1.05 43.23 16.07
N GLY A 1065 -2.16 42.55 15.76
CA GLY A 1065 -2.80 42.59 14.43
C GLY A 1065 -3.31 43.98 14.05
N ILE A 1066 -3.83 44.73 15.03
CA ILE A 1066 -4.23 46.14 14.87
C ILE A 1066 -3.00 47.05 14.62
N GLU A 1067 -1.85 46.77 15.23
CA GLU A 1067 -0.62 47.53 14.95
C GLU A 1067 -0.12 47.27 13.52
N VAL A 1068 -0.04 46.00 13.09
CA VAL A 1068 0.34 45.65 11.71
C VAL A 1068 -0.62 46.27 10.69
N SER A 1069 -1.93 46.24 10.96
CA SER A 1069 -2.96 46.93 10.16
C SER A 1069 -2.65 48.44 10.00
N LYS A 1070 -2.30 49.13 11.10
CA LYS A 1070 -1.93 50.56 11.06
C LYS A 1070 -0.66 50.80 10.24
N GLN A 1071 0.37 49.97 10.42
CA GLN A 1071 1.62 50.04 9.65
C GLN A 1071 1.37 49.85 8.14
N TRP A 1072 0.39 49.03 7.76
CA TRP A 1072 0.03 48.76 6.37
C TRP A 1072 -0.93 49.79 5.73
N ASN A 1073 -0.99 51.02 6.25
CA ASN A 1073 -1.94 52.08 5.84
C ASN A 1073 -3.42 51.74 6.12
N LYS A 1074 -3.72 51.08 7.24
CA LYS A 1074 -5.08 50.69 7.68
C LYS A 1074 -5.75 49.66 6.75
N VAL A 1075 -5.01 48.61 6.38
CA VAL A 1075 -5.59 47.39 5.80
C VAL A 1075 -6.60 46.81 6.79
N PRO A 1076 -7.83 46.42 6.38
CA PRO A 1076 -8.81 45.83 7.29
C PRO A 1076 -8.27 44.58 7.98
N PHE A 1077 -8.57 44.44 9.27
CA PHE A 1077 -8.12 43.34 10.12
C PHE A 1077 -9.33 42.65 10.74
N TYR A 1078 -9.35 41.32 10.66
CA TYR A 1078 -10.36 40.46 11.28
C TYR A 1078 -9.66 39.35 12.08
N GLU A 1079 -10.17 39.04 13.27
CA GLU A 1079 -9.89 37.74 13.88
C GLU A 1079 -10.95 36.73 13.45
N THR A 1080 -10.53 35.55 13.00
CA THR A 1080 -11.43 34.50 12.49
C THR A 1080 -11.30 33.21 13.28
N SER A 1081 -12.43 32.52 13.42
CA SER A 1081 -12.48 31.11 13.81
C SER A 1081 -13.08 30.32 12.67
N ALA A 1082 -12.30 29.40 12.10
CA ALA A 1082 -12.81 28.44 11.12
C ALA A 1082 -13.78 27.43 11.79
N MET A 1083 -13.54 27.07 13.06
CA MET A 1083 -14.41 26.18 13.84
C MET A 1083 -15.82 26.74 14.00
N TYR A 1084 -15.93 28.02 14.38
CA TYR A 1084 -17.22 28.70 14.59
C TYR A 1084 -17.70 29.52 13.39
N ARG A 1085 -16.98 29.47 12.26
CA ARG A 1085 -17.20 30.31 11.06
C ARG A 1085 -17.29 31.83 11.38
N MET A 1086 -16.59 32.29 12.41
CA MET A 1086 -16.63 33.69 12.84
C MET A 1086 -15.80 34.57 11.91
N ASN A 1087 -16.40 35.66 11.41
CA ASN A 1087 -15.80 36.68 10.53
C ASN A 1087 -15.19 36.16 9.20
N VAL A 1088 -15.36 34.87 8.87
CA VAL A 1088 -14.77 34.26 7.67
C VAL A 1088 -15.39 34.86 6.41
N ASP A 1089 -16.73 34.83 6.28
CA ASP A 1089 -17.41 35.38 5.10
C ASP A 1089 -17.18 36.89 4.95
N ASP A 1090 -17.11 37.65 6.05
CA ASP A 1090 -16.85 39.11 6.05
C ASP A 1090 -15.47 39.46 5.47
N ALA A 1091 -14.43 38.69 5.81
CA ALA A 1091 -13.08 38.91 5.29
C ALA A 1091 -13.01 38.75 3.76
N PHE A 1092 -13.72 37.75 3.20
CA PHE A 1092 -13.82 37.57 1.75
C PHE A 1092 -14.64 38.70 1.09
N VAL A 1093 -15.80 39.06 1.66
CA VAL A 1093 -16.66 40.13 1.14
C VAL A 1093 -15.93 41.46 1.08
N ASP A 1094 -15.10 41.80 2.07
CA ASP A 1094 -14.39 43.09 2.08
C ASP A 1094 -13.22 43.15 1.09
N VAL A 1095 -12.48 42.05 0.85
CA VAL A 1095 -11.51 41.98 -0.27
C VAL A 1095 -12.21 42.23 -1.61
N VAL A 1096 -13.34 41.57 -1.85
CA VAL A 1096 -14.10 41.70 -3.10
C VAL A 1096 -14.62 43.13 -3.27
N ARG A 1097 -15.12 43.75 -2.20
CA ARG A 1097 -15.51 45.17 -2.20
C ARG A 1097 -14.33 46.11 -2.51
N GLN A 1098 -13.12 45.81 -2.03
CA GLN A 1098 -11.91 46.57 -2.39
C GLN A 1098 -11.52 46.40 -3.87
N ILE A 1099 -11.62 45.18 -4.43
CA ILE A 1099 -11.37 44.92 -5.86
C ILE A 1099 -12.34 45.75 -6.71
N ILE A 1100 -13.65 45.66 -6.44
CA ILE A 1100 -14.70 46.39 -7.18
C ILE A 1100 -14.46 47.90 -7.14
N ARG A 1101 -14.08 48.47 -5.98
CA ARG A 1101 -13.74 49.90 -5.85
C ARG A 1101 -12.53 50.29 -6.71
N LYS A 1102 -11.51 49.44 -6.78
CA LYS A 1102 -10.30 49.68 -7.57
C LYS A 1102 -10.59 49.65 -9.07
N GLU A 1103 -11.42 48.71 -9.53
CA GLU A 1103 -11.85 48.62 -10.94
C GLU A 1103 -12.67 49.86 -11.36
N VAL A 1104 -13.61 50.31 -10.51
CA VAL A 1104 -14.41 51.53 -10.78
C VAL A 1104 -13.52 52.78 -10.82
N MET A 1105 -12.51 52.91 -9.94
CA MET A 1105 -11.56 54.02 -10.00
C MET A 1105 -10.68 53.98 -11.26
N GLN A 1106 -10.27 52.80 -11.72
CA GLN A 1106 -9.50 52.67 -12.96
C GLN A 1106 -10.33 53.08 -14.18
N GLN A 1107 -11.60 52.68 -14.25
CA GLN A 1107 -12.53 53.11 -15.31
C GLN A 1107 -12.70 54.64 -15.32
N GLN A 1108 -12.95 55.26 -14.17
CA GLN A 1108 -13.10 56.72 -14.05
C GLN A 1108 -11.82 57.48 -14.44
N ASN A 1109 -10.64 56.96 -14.09
CA ASN A 1109 -9.38 57.57 -14.51
C ASN A 1109 -9.17 57.46 -16.03
N SER A 1110 -9.46 56.30 -16.65
CA SER A 1110 -9.37 56.17 -18.12
C SER A 1110 -10.36 57.09 -18.85
N GLU A 1111 -11.57 57.30 -18.33
CA GLU A 1111 -12.53 58.26 -18.88
C GLU A 1111 -12.04 59.72 -18.73
N GLN A 1112 -11.35 60.06 -17.64
CA GLN A 1112 -10.73 61.37 -17.44
C GLN A 1112 -9.48 61.59 -18.29
N GLU A 1113 -8.66 60.55 -18.53
CA GLU A 1113 -7.52 60.62 -19.43
C GLU A 1113 -7.98 60.80 -20.88
N GLU A 1114 -9.00 60.05 -21.35
CA GLU A 1114 -9.62 60.28 -22.66
C GLU A 1114 -10.22 61.70 -22.80
N GLN A 1115 -10.79 62.28 -21.74
CA GLN A 1115 -11.29 63.65 -21.77
C GLN A 1115 -10.15 64.68 -21.79
N ASN A 1116 -9.07 64.45 -21.04
CA ASN A 1116 -7.90 65.31 -21.03
C ASN A 1116 -7.13 65.26 -22.37
N GLU A 1117 -7.01 64.10 -23.02
CA GLU A 1117 -6.43 64.00 -24.36
C GLU A 1117 -7.22 64.85 -25.38
N LYS A 1118 -8.56 64.76 -25.36
CA LYS A 1118 -9.46 65.58 -26.18
C LYS A 1118 -9.35 67.09 -25.88
N ILE A 1119 -8.94 67.48 -24.66
CA ILE A 1119 -8.67 68.88 -24.29
C ILE A 1119 -7.27 69.32 -24.76
N THR A 1120 -6.25 68.46 -24.69
CA THR A 1120 -4.89 68.79 -25.16
C THR A 1120 -4.79 68.94 -26.68
N ASP A 1121 -5.56 68.16 -27.46
CA ASP A 1121 -5.62 68.33 -28.92
C ASP A 1121 -6.16 69.71 -29.32
N PHE A 1122 -7.03 70.32 -28.52
CA PHE A 1122 -7.53 71.68 -28.76
C PHE A 1122 -6.51 72.79 -28.44
N GLN A 1123 -5.40 72.50 -27.74
CA GLN A 1123 -4.40 73.49 -27.33
C GLN A 1123 -3.13 73.54 -28.21
N GLN A 1124 -2.96 72.60 -29.15
CA GLN A 1124 -1.75 72.49 -29.96
C GLN A 1124 -1.40 73.67 -30.93
N PRO A 1125 -2.30 74.59 -31.35
CA PRO A 1125 -1.90 75.66 -32.28
C PRO A 1125 -1.04 76.79 -31.69
N LEU A 1126 -0.81 76.83 -30.36
CA LEU A 1126 -0.28 78.03 -29.68
C LEU A 1126 1.12 77.92 -29.07
N GLN A 1127 1.77 76.75 -29.07
CA GLN A 1127 3.14 76.59 -28.54
C GLN A 1127 4.21 76.29 -29.60
N THR A 1128 3.82 75.89 -30.81
CA THR A 1128 4.73 75.50 -31.91
C THR A 1128 5.62 76.64 -32.45
N GLN A 1129 5.41 77.88 -32.01
CA GLN A 1129 6.23 79.05 -32.39
C GLN A 1129 7.35 79.42 -31.39
N ARG A 1130 7.42 78.82 -30.18
CA ARG A 1130 8.40 79.23 -29.16
C ARG A 1130 9.62 78.34 -28.99
N SER A 1131 9.58 77.08 -29.42
CA SER A 1131 10.64 76.09 -29.17
C SER A 1131 11.73 76.01 -30.26
N GLN A 1132 11.59 76.71 -31.39
CA GLN A 1132 12.62 76.74 -32.46
C GLN A 1132 13.84 77.65 -32.16
N GLN A 1133 13.92 78.31 -31.00
CA GLN A 1133 14.95 79.32 -30.71
C GLN A 1133 16.07 78.93 -29.73
N LEU A 1134 16.06 77.72 -29.15
CA LEU A 1134 17.10 77.30 -28.18
C LEU A 1134 17.84 76.03 -28.63
N LEU A 1135 18.49 76.16 -29.78
CA LEU A 1135 19.62 75.31 -30.18
C LEU A 1135 20.89 75.68 -29.38
N THR A 1136 21.80 74.72 -29.26
CA THR A 1136 23.20 74.82 -28.78
C THR A 1136 23.47 75.04 -27.28
N LYS A 1137 24.08 74.05 -26.62
CA LYS A 1137 25.48 74.10 -26.13
C LYS A 1137 25.97 72.79 -25.46
N ASP A 1138 27.24 72.48 -25.73
CA ASP A 1138 28.29 71.84 -24.91
C ASP A 1138 27.97 70.58 -24.05
N ARG A 1139 28.61 69.42 -24.22
CA ARG A 1139 30.04 69.00 -24.11
C ARG A 1139 30.63 68.95 -22.68
N SER A 1140 30.87 67.70 -22.23
CA SER A 1140 32.00 67.19 -21.41
C SER A 1140 32.39 67.85 -20.07
N PHE A 1141 32.48 67.06 -18.97
CA PHE A 1141 33.70 66.79 -18.16
C PHE A 1141 33.39 65.95 -16.89
N THR A 1142 34.38 65.21 -16.37
CA THR A 1142 34.45 64.48 -15.07
C THR A 1142 35.59 65.10 -14.21
N PRO A 1143 36.02 64.63 -13.00
CA PRO A 1143 35.49 63.72 -11.95
C PRO A 1143 35.63 64.28 -10.47
N GLN A 1144 35.56 63.40 -9.44
CA GLN A 1144 36.12 63.46 -8.05
C GLN A 1144 35.21 63.82 -6.83
N ALA A 1145 35.57 63.21 -5.67
CA ALA A 1145 34.95 63.30 -4.32
C ALA A 1145 35.89 64.02 -3.31
N PRO A 1146 35.49 64.33 -2.03
CA PRO A 1146 35.95 63.47 -0.91
C PRO A 1146 35.20 63.51 0.48
N GLN A 1147 35.53 62.50 1.33
CA GLN A 1147 35.84 62.52 2.80
C GLN A 1147 34.82 62.61 3.98
N ASN A 1148 34.94 61.59 4.86
CA ASN A 1148 35.12 61.55 6.34
C ASN A 1148 34.16 62.22 7.35
N ASN A 1149 33.67 61.42 8.33
CA ASN A 1149 34.33 61.30 9.66
C ASN A 1149 33.75 60.21 10.60
N ASN A 1150 34.63 59.64 11.43
CA ASN A 1150 34.39 58.79 12.63
C ASN A 1150 34.57 59.70 13.90
N PRO A 1151 34.36 59.32 15.20
CA PRO A 1151 34.88 58.06 15.81
C PRO A 1151 34.22 57.45 17.11
N THR A 1152 34.51 56.15 17.35
CA THR A 1152 34.79 55.43 18.65
C THR A 1152 34.08 55.70 20.00
N GLN A 1153 33.76 54.63 20.77
CA GLN A 1153 34.31 54.32 22.13
C GLN A 1153 33.94 52.87 22.65
N PRO A 1154 34.44 52.35 23.82
CA PRO A 1154 34.85 50.93 23.96
C PRO A 1154 34.20 50.06 25.10
N LYS A 1155 34.77 48.84 25.33
CA LYS A 1155 34.60 47.91 26.50
C LYS A 1155 35.30 48.46 27.79
N PRO A 1156 35.42 47.79 28.99
CA PRO A 1156 34.97 46.44 29.47
C PRO A 1156 34.52 46.28 30.98
N GLN A 1157 34.20 45.03 31.40
CA GLN A 1157 34.66 44.30 32.64
C GLN A 1157 33.99 44.37 34.07
N THR A 1158 33.68 43.14 34.57
CA THR A 1158 33.89 42.49 35.93
C THR A 1158 33.07 42.73 37.23
N GLU A 1159 32.80 41.58 37.89
CA GLU A 1159 32.78 41.22 39.35
C GLU A 1159 31.70 41.73 40.36
N ALA A 1160 31.05 40.79 41.08
CA ALA A 1160 31.23 40.52 42.53
C ALA A 1160 30.15 39.56 43.15
N ILE A 1161 30.47 38.93 44.29
CA ILE A 1161 29.60 38.03 45.13
C ILE A 1161 29.34 38.69 46.50
N PRO A 1162 28.31 38.32 47.30
CA PRO A 1162 28.61 37.53 48.53
C PRO A 1162 27.50 36.60 49.11
N LYS A 1163 27.93 35.44 49.69
CA LYS A 1163 27.65 34.82 51.04
C LYS A 1163 26.25 34.96 51.72
N SER A 1164 25.71 34.06 52.58
CA SER A 1164 26.14 32.79 53.23
C SER A 1164 25.03 32.22 54.18
N GLN A 1165 25.01 30.91 54.54
CA GLN A 1165 24.97 30.36 55.93
C GLN A 1165 24.83 28.81 55.98
N GLN A 1166 24.86 28.18 57.19
CA GLN A 1166 25.35 26.80 57.45
C GLN A 1166 24.39 25.85 58.20
N ALA A 1167 24.44 24.53 57.87
CA ALA A 1167 24.47 23.29 58.73
C ALA A 1167 23.46 23.08 59.92
N PRO A 1168 23.32 21.88 60.56
CA PRO A 1168 24.08 20.62 60.42
C PRO A 1168 23.31 19.26 60.43
N GLN A 1169 24.07 18.21 60.11
CA GLN A 1169 24.00 16.76 60.42
C GLN A 1169 22.85 16.13 61.25
N LYS A 1170 22.50 14.88 60.88
CA LYS A 1170 22.37 13.75 61.83
C LYS A 1170 22.67 12.40 61.18
N SER A 1171 23.28 11.49 61.94
CA SER A 1171 23.65 10.13 61.54
C SER A 1171 22.78 9.08 62.27
N ALA A 1172 22.56 7.92 61.64
CA ALA A 1172 22.12 6.71 62.32
C ALA A 1172 22.63 5.46 61.56
N THR A 1173 23.23 4.52 62.29
CA THR A 1173 23.73 3.23 61.81
C THR A 1173 23.09 2.11 62.64
N THR A 1174 22.56 1.08 61.99
CA THR A 1174 22.29 -0.24 62.61
C THR A 1174 22.34 -1.34 61.56
N ASP A 1175 23.13 -2.37 61.82
CA ASP A 1175 23.14 -3.63 61.07
C ASP A 1175 21.86 -4.45 61.28
N SER A 1176 21.57 -5.33 60.31
CA SER A 1176 21.38 -6.80 60.48
C SER A 1176 20.29 -7.37 59.57
N GLY A 1177 20.41 -8.66 59.25
CA GLY A 1177 19.33 -9.45 58.65
C GLY A 1177 19.49 -9.73 57.16
N SER A 1178 19.62 -11.02 56.84
CA SER A 1178 19.34 -11.55 55.51
C SER A 1178 17.85 -11.52 55.22
N ASP A 1179 17.44 -11.00 54.06
CA ASP A 1179 16.21 -11.42 53.37
C ASP A 1179 16.35 -11.12 51.87
N GLY A 1180 15.82 -12.01 51.02
CA GLY A 1180 15.91 -11.90 49.57
C GLY A 1180 14.61 -11.39 48.96
N CYS A 1181 14.70 -10.49 47.97
CA CYS A 1181 13.55 -10.06 47.16
C CYS A 1181 13.95 -9.22 45.93
N CYS A 1182 13.21 -9.38 44.82
CA CYS A 1182 12.68 -8.34 43.89
C CYS A 1182 12.39 -8.89 42.46
N ILE A 1183 11.38 -8.33 41.79
CA ILE A 1183 10.84 -8.67 40.46
C ILE A 1183 10.52 -7.40 39.68
N ILE A 1184 10.84 -7.36 38.39
CA ILE A 1184 10.31 -6.36 37.44
C ILE A 1184 9.26 -7.08 36.61
N SER A 1185 8.05 -6.51 36.47
CA SER A 1185 7.02 -7.05 35.56
C SER A 1185 7.25 -6.61 34.13
#